data_AF-A0A952PHN7-F1
#
_entry.id   AF-A0A952PHN7-F1
#
_cell.length_a   1.000
_cell.length_b   1.000
_cell.length_c   1.000
_cell.angle_alpha   90.00
_cell.angle_beta   90.00
_cell.angle_gamma   90.00
#
_symmetry.space_group_name_H-M   'P 1'
#
loop_
_entity.id
_entity.type
_entity.pdbx_description
1 polymer ?
#
loop_
_entity_poly.entity_id
_entity_poly.type
_entity_poly.pdbx_seq_one_letter_code
_entity_poly.pdbx_strand_id
1 'polypeptide(L)'
;MLSDSPTITQIEDAVLEFLSTQAGRKSKDDIAAGIGIKDLRLVVRALQNLRAQRRVRAFNQGTGSSICTVYDVDPNNNQPQKPSQIVQPQIRQLTKSNPEVPKQPGDSKHSESTPTTPSNADAALFSALDPITRDSINKAFIRIKSRLYELPAPRSLCELRLSRDDYNWLVDWASNVTAATLTEYLNREPWRRTPDLEGFSNREALGTLFLVLAAEAARRESREGSVWPTFVNKFSDTARSAIAFMEGVNSSVRQSIEASAQSLRLRNAFGHTGIQYYYVSIFLQFGITRRGLRQLPYWLTGRTVTETIRYLMEGSSTHSPSFAKFWTLLIDFRNRRVGEDQFRRFLRTTPWVLPEWHDEVCRLAKAQPGDDEDEFDDDYADQLLTEPTLVWRYPDEPHFQFELGNTKALGLNEREYVLRIEGWKDIRLRQSSDRLRPTEPIRIPFSIPQPTLVLLDVNEEEKHRVELELWDPSEEIAIFDISNGKRIDAFEQFIRINRSYAVVTTDDLVPSHSIDKWFRLRKFDKMAWFLAEGWSKDFSFAWSDGELCWQPNLSVGDESGLPFAVKQISVQCDSKRAQIGDAINVSVNAPSSVRIKSLRLAGSRHQLPFENGKIDLPTLTVTPKIAASGFKIAMIVEFEEKKYRVTKAVPVTTSGSVRWNGYSWDPVQRETALEADDAQSYTYKLFLPQRIKDNLTDFGIFEGDSFCGRLKRRRQHLGLLSGYGAPLVVKKMFNATQEDDSVEICSAVRNSGILHSATYADNVTIQIDFKRPLDLADKHAVIIWPDDSEPTFLSSEELSQTSESTWQAICPSIRDFIALAIAYDGVRIGAQWPDSIDSFLANASGRIWPGKIAAYLRWMGFPILAARNFDTVRKFAYSYPDDVLAAWLSDYALHTGLNYHNNWSDWLTAVRKLYRNWYPSSPQIANKIIQKLSDSGNQGDLSLVAAKLLSCDPCLMYSVIHEWYRESKDARSIQQCINTVLHLTDTATGNDQVYWQKQCLETAAKTLRVDLRFLENTASTILKELQSVGHLADNTLANIDSLISAAAFRDYLASFLLLSITRTSTVAPNTQQTSNASSSSGMSDAELLKKFVFKESTGLLVVYYAGDKFGSPGKTLRKEFRQPQDAVSFIRRVGAAVREPTIRMNTDGTKKRAYRKNPS
;
A
#
# COMPACT_ATOMS: atom_id res chain seq x y z
N MET A 1 -39.13 -23.23 24.98
CA MET A 1 -37.97 -24.12 24.72
C MET A 1 -37.21 -23.58 23.53
N LEU A 2 -36.06 -22.92 23.61
CA LEU A 2 -35.06 -22.73 24.66
C LEU A 2 -34.57 -21.26 24.60
N SER A 3 -34.54 -20.60 25.76
CA SER A 3 -34.05 -19.24 25.98
C SER A 3 -32.54 -19.19 26.31
N ASP A 4 -31.84 -20.32 26.26
CA ASP A 4 -30.43 -20.44 26.62
C ASP A 4 -29.59 -20.77 25.39
N SER A 5 -28.43 -20.10 25.25
CA SER A 5 -27.49 -20.36 24.15
C SER A 5 -26.86 -21.75 24.33
N PRO A 6 -27.06 -22.71 23.41
CA PRO A 6 -26.43 -24.02 23.52
C PRO A 6 -24.92 -23.90 23.37
N THR A 7 -24.19 -24.69 24.15
CA THR A 7 -22.72 -24.79 24.07
C THR A 7 -22.31 -25.43 22.74
N ILE A 8 -21.06 -25.19 22.29
CA ILE A 8 -20.52 -25.74 21.03
C ILE A 8 -20.72 -27.25 20.95
N THR A 9 -20.51 -27.95 22.07
CA THR A 9 -20.67 -29.41 22.18
C THR A 9 -22.12 -29.85 21.91
N GLN A 10 -23.12 -29.08 22.37
CA GLN A 10 -24.54 -29.40 22.12
C GLN A 10 -24.94 -29.21 20.65
N ILE A 11 -24.29 -28.27 19.94
CA ILE A 11 -24.51 -28.06 18.49
C ILE A 11 -23.79 -29.15 17.69
N GLU A 12 -22.56 -29.52 18.09
CA GLU A 12 -21.81 -30.64 17.51
C GLU A 12 -22.61 -31.95 17.62
N ASP A 13 -23.18 -32.24 18.79
CA ASP A 13 -23.99 -33.44 19.02
C ASP A 13 -25.29 -33.46 18.21
N ALA A 14 -25.98 -32.32 18.07
CA ALA A 14 -27.20 -32.21 17.28
C ALA A 14 -26.94 -32.37 15.77
N VAL A 15 -25.80 -31.87 15.27
CA VAL A 15 -25.39 -32.05 13.87
C VAL A 15 -25.01 -33.50 13.59
N LEU A 16 -24.26 -34.15 14.50
CA LEU A 16 -23.91 -35.56 14.37
C LEU A 16 -25.15 -36.47 14.45
N GLU A 17 -26.15 -36.11 15.26
CA GLU A 17 -27.43 -36.82 15.32
C GLU A 17 -28.26 -36.67 14.05
N PHE A 18 -28.33 -35.46 13.50
CA PHE A 18 -29.00 -35.21 12.22
C PHE A 18 -28.33 -36.00 11.07
N LEU A 19 -26.99 -36.00 11.02
CA LEU A 19 -26.23 -36.75 9.99
C LEU A 19 -26.35 -38.27 10.17
N SER A 20 -26.35 -38.77 11.41
CA SER A 20 -26.60 -40.19 11.70
C SER A 20 -27.99 -40.64 11.25
N THR A 21 -28.99 -39.77 11.41
CA THR A 21 -30.37 -40.03 10.98
C THR A 21 -30.50 -40.07 9.46
N GLN A 22 -29.78 -39.22 8.74
CA GLN A 22 -29.78 -39.20 7.26
C GLN A 22 -28.92 -40.32 6.64
N ALA A 23 -27.90 -40.81 7.35
CA ALA A 23 -26.97 -41.81 6.83
C ALA A 23 -27.41 -43.28 7.02
N GLY A 24 -28.62 -43.53 7.56
CA GLY A 24 -29.18 -44.87 7.66
C GLY A 24 -28.40 -45.82 8.58
N ARG A 25 -28.47 -45.58 9.90
CA ARG A 25 -27.92 -46.42 11.00
C ARG A 25 -26.37 -46.60 11.00
N LYS A 26 -25.60 -45.54 10.77
CA LYS A 26 -24.19 -45.49 11.20
C LYS A 26 -24.07 -44.81 12.57
N SER A 27 -23.17 -45.30 13.43
CA SER A 27 -22.97 -44.75 14.78
C SER A 27 -22.42 -43.32 14.70
N LYS A 28 -22.69 -42.48 15.72
CA LYS A 28 -22.20 -41.09 15.77
C LYS A 28 -20.66 -41.03 15.67
N ASP A 29 -19.97 -42.02 16.24
CA ASP A 29 -18.50 -42.09 16.26
C ASP A 29 -17.90 -42.36 14.86
N ASP A 30 -18.56 -43.18 14.04
CA ASP A 30 -18.12 -43.45 12.66
C ASP A 30 -18.23 -42.22 11.75
N ILE A 31 -19.25 -41.39 11.98
CA ILE A 31 -19.48 -40.15 11.21
C ILE A 31 -18.49 -39.07 11.65
N ALA A 32 -18.22 -38.97 12.96
CA ALA A 32 -17.23 -38.03 13.50
C ALA A 32 -15.80 -38.34 13.02
N ALA A 33 -15.44 -39.62 12.92
CA ALA A 33 -14.14 -40.05 12.40
C ALA A 33 -13.96 -39.74 10.89
N GLY A 34 -15.02 -39.84 10.09
CA GLY A 34 -14.98 -39.58 8.65
C GLY A 34 -14.97 -38.10 8.25
N ILE A 35 -15.54 -37.22 9.07
CA ILE A 35 -15.64 -35.78 8.76
C ILE A 35 -14.47 -34.98 9.35
N GLY A 36 -13.81 -35.49 10.40
CA GLY A 36 -12.75 -34.78 11.09
C GLY A 36 -13.27 -33.61 11.96
N ILE A 37 -12.91 -33.61 13.25
CA ILE A 37 -13.40 -32.63 14.25
C ILE A 37 -13.15 -31.16 13.85
N LYS A 38 -12.12 -30.88 13.05
CA LYS A 38 -11.83 -29.52 12.56
C LYS A 38 -12.85 -29.01 11.54
N ASP A 39 -13.33 -29.87 10.65
CA ASP A 39 -14.25 -29.48 9.58
C ASP A 39 -15.68 -29.30 10.13
N LEU A 40 -16.06 -30.11 11.12
CA LEU A 40 -17.33 -29.96 11.84
C LEU A 40 -17.40 -28.60 12.56
N ARG A 41 -16.30 -28.16 13.20
CA ARG A 41 -16.20 -26.85 13.86
C ARG A 41 -16.23 -25.69 12.87
N LEU A 42 -15.74 -25.89 11.64
CA LEU A 42 -15.80 -24.89 10.58
C LEU A 42 -17.25 -24.66 10.12
N VAL A 43 -18.02 -25.73 9.97
CA VAL A 43 -19.45 -25.68 9.62
C VAL A 43 -20.27 -25.02 10.74
N VAL A 44 -19.98 -25.33 12.00
CA VAL A 44 -20.65 -24.69 13.15
C VAL A 44 -20.35 -23.19 13.21
N ARG A 45 -19.11 -22.76 12.96
CA ARG A 45 -18.76 -21.31 12.84
C ARG A 45 -19.45 -20.64 11.66
N ALA A 46 -19.55 -21.30 10.51
CA ALA A 46 -20.25 -20.77 9.34
C ALA A 46 -21.76 -20.55 9.62
N LEU A 47 -22.39 -21.48 10.33
CA LEU A 47 -23.81 -21.37 10.74
C LEU A 47 -24.03 -20.25 11.76
N GLN A 48 -23.11 -20.04 12.70
CA GLN A 48 -23.15 -18.91 13.63
C GLN A 48 -23.00 -17.57 12.91
N ASN A 49 -22.09 -17.47 11.94
CA ASN A 49 -21.89 -16.27 11.12
C ASN A 49 -23.10 -15.95 10.24
N LEU A 50 -23.75 -16.96 9.65
CA LEU A 50 -25.01 -16.79 8.89
C LEU A 50 -26.15 -16.29 9.78
N ARG A 51 -26.20 -16.72 11.05
CA ARG A 51 -27.19 -16.25 12.03
C ARG A 51 -26.93 -14.81 12.47
N ALA A 52 -25.66 -14.43 12.64
CA ALA A 52 -25.25 -13.04 12.92
C ALA A 52 -25.61 -12.12 11.74
N GLN A 53 -25.35 -12.55 10.50
CA GLN A 53 -25.72 -11.80 9.29
C GLN A 53 -27.24 -11.66 9.11
N ARG A 54 -28.03 -12.66 9.52
CA ARG A 54 -29.50 -12.57 9.52
C ARG A 54 -30.04 -11.62 10.60
N ARG A 55 -29.40 -11.53 11.78
CA ARG A 55 -29.74 -10.53 12.81
C ARG A 55 -29.46 -9.11 12.33
N VAL A 56 -28.34 -8.88 11.64
CA VAL A 56 -28.02 -7.56 11.05
C VAL A 56 -28.98 -7.19 9.92
N ARG A 57 -29.43 -8.16 9.10
CA ARG A 57 -30.47 -7.90 8.07
C ARG A 57 -31.87 -7.67 8.65
N ALA A 58 -32.23 -8.33 9.74
CA ALA A 58 -33.51 -8.11 10.43
C ALA A 58 -33.55 -6.76 11.18
N PHE A 59 -32.40 -6.29 11.69
CA PHE A 59 -32.27 -4.98 12.32
C PHE A 59 -32.36 -3.82 11.32
N ASN A 60 -31.92 -4.03 10.08
CA ASN A 60 -31.95 -3.00 9.02
C ASN A 60 -33.28 -2.93 8.23
N GLN A 61 -34.30 -3.72 8.58
CA GLN A 61 -35.59 -3.75 7.88
C GLN A 61 -36.82 -3.49 8.77
N GLY A 62 -36.65 -3.02 10.01
CA GLY A 62 -37.79 -2.75 10.87
C GLY A 62 -37.51 -1.73 11.97
N THR A 63 -37.72 -0.44 11.66
CA THR A 63 -37.99 0.57 12.69
C THR A 63 -39.08 1.51 12.20
N GLY A 64 -40.32 1.13 12.47
CA GLY A 64 -41.48 2.02 12.53
C GLY A 64 -42.26 1.69 13.80
N SER A 65 -42.59 2.74 14.57
CA SER A 65 -43.44 2.79 15.77
C SER A 65 -42.80 2.49 17.15
N SER A 66 -42.57 3.60 17.86
CA SER A 66 -43.07 3.96 19.19
C SER A 66 -43.52 2.86 20.15
N ILE A 67 -42.91 2.80 21.34
CA ILE A 67 -43.59 2.38 22.57
C ILE A 67 -43.26 3.33 23.71
N CYS A 68 -44.33 3.92 24.26
CA CYS A 68 -44.37 4.77 25.43
C CYS A 68 -43.95 4.05 26.72
N THR A 69 -43.40 4.84 27.63
CA THR A 69 -43.24 4.59 29.06
C THR A 69 -44.59 4.29 29.74
N VAL A 70 -44.62 3.25 30.58
CA VAL A 70 -45.57 3.12 31.70
C VAL A 70 -44.76 2.63 32.92
N TYR A 71 -44.80 3.44 33.98
CA TYR A 71 -44.40 3.05 35.33
C TYR A 71 -45.47 2.13 35.91
N ASP A 72 -45.07 1.07 36.59
CA ASP A 72 -45.80 0.64 37.78
C ASP A 72 -44.85 0.12 38.84
N VAL A 73 -45.09 0.63 40.03
CA VAL A 73 -44.37 0.39 41.29
C VAL A 73 -45.07 -0.78 42.00
N ASP A 74 -44.34 -1.36 42.94
CA ASP A 74 -44.80 -1.75 44.29
C ASP A 74 -44.45 -3.22 44.65
N PRO A 75 -44.47 -3.59 45.93
CA PRO A 75 -43.32 -3.48 46.82
C PRO A 75 -43.07 -4.82 47.52
N ASN A 76 -41.87 -5.07 48.03
CA ASN A 76 -41.75 -5.70 49.36
C ASN A 76 -40.30 -5.78 49.83
N ASN A 77 -40.10 -5.09 50.94
CA ASN A 77 -39.29 -5.45 52.10
C ASN A 77 -37.75 -5.43 52.01
N ASN A 78 -37.25 -4.32 52.57
CA ASN A 78 -36.46 -4.27 53.81
C ASN A 78 -35.00 -4.79 53.79
N GLN A 79 -34.12 -3.78 53.67
CA GLN A 79 -32.87 -3.59 54.41
C GLN A 79 -32.84 -4.15 55.86
N PRO A 80 -31.70 -4.09 56.58
CA PRO A 80 -30.28 -4.19 56.20
C PRO A 80 -29.51 -5.14 57.17
N GLN A 81 -28.22 -5.46 56.91
CA GLN A 81 -27.12 -5.44 57.92
C GLN A 81 -25.81 -6.09 57.39
N LYS A 82 -24.70 -5.37 57.56
CA LYS A 82 -23.30 -5.85 57.70
C LYS A 82 -23.05 -6.20 59.20
N PRO A 83 -21.86 -6.69 59.65
CA PRO A 83 -20.84 -7.58 59.05
C PRO A 83 -20.34 -8.70 60.02
N SER A 84 -19.38 -9.53 59.55
CA SER A 84 -18.27 -10.16 60.30
C SER A 84 -18.32 -11.67 60.65
N GLN A 85 -17.24 -12.35 60.20
CA GLN A 85 -16.33 -13.23 60.97
C GLN A 85 -16.58 -14.76 61.16
N ILE A 86 -15.50 -15.49 60.85
CA ILE A 86 -14.90 -16.67 61.54
C ILE A 86 -15.12 -18.12 61.00
N VAL A 87 -14.02 -18.65 60.42
CA VAL A 87 -13.26 -19.91 60.68
C VAL A 87 -13.92 -21.32 60.64
N GLN A 88 -13.42 -22.12 59.67
CA GLN A 88 -13.06 -23.58 59.61
C GLN A 88 -14.03 -24.69 60.07
N PRO A 89 -13.86 -25.95 59.55
CA PRO A 89 -12.90 -26.91 60.12
C PRO A 89 -12.05 -27.71 59.10
N GLN A 90 -10.85 -28.13 59.54
CA GLN A 90 -10.04 -29.22 59.00
C GLN A 90 -10.34 -30.56 59.74
N ILE A 91 -9.96 -31.72 59.16
CA ILE A 91 -8.99 -32.72 59.70
C ILE A 91 -9.28 -34.21 59.29
N ARG A 92 -8.28 -34.78 58.57
CA ARG A 92 -7.58 -36.12 58.60
C ARG A 92 -8.29 -37.48 58.80
N GLN A 93 -7.72 -38.53 58.16
CA GLN A 93 -6.94 -39.66 58.77
C GLN A 93 -6.38 -40.66 57.69
N LEU A 94 -5.05 -40.99 57.68
CA LEU A 94 -4.33 -42.26 58.06
C LEU A 94 -4.27 -43.32 56.90
N THR A 95 -3.26 -44.18 56.61
CA THR A 95 -2.04 -44.70 57.29
C THR A 95 -1.15 -45.58 56.36
N LYS A 96 0.19 -45.53 56.58
CA LYS A 96 1.29 -46.55 56.58
C LYS A 96 1.24 -47.88 55.77
N SER A 97 2.38 -48.26 55.16
CA SER A 97 3.32 -49.33 55.63
C SER A 97 4.42 -49.71 54.60
N ASN A 98 5.55 -50.22 55.09
CA ASN A 98 6.77 -50.69 54.40
C ASN A 98 7.22 -52.01 55.10
N PRO A 99 7.90 -52.98 54.44
CA PRO A 99 9.16 -53.56 55.02
C PRO A 99 10.19 -54.07 53.95
N GLU A 100 11.51 -53.84 54.07
CA GLU A 100 12.64 -54.64 54.65
C GLU A 100 13.53 -55.50 53.68
N VAL A 101 14.74 -55.00 53.35
CA VAL A 101 16.17 -55.48 53.57
C VAL A 101 16.51 -57.01 53.58
N PRO A 102 17.61 -57.52 52.91
CA PRO A 102 18.93 -57.69 53.57
C PRO A 102 20.27 -57.63 52.74
N LYS A 103 21.27 -56.97 53.37
CA LYS A 103 22.73 -57.27 53.59
C LYS A 103 23.81 -57.33 52.47
N GLN A 104 24.93 -56.65 52.81
CA GLN A 104 26.29 -56.40 52.22
C GLN A 104 27.29 -57.60 52.32
N PRO A 105 28.58 -57.62 51.81
CA PRO A 105 29.60 -56.51 51.80
C PRO A 105 30.73 -56.43 50.71
N GLY A 106 31.52 -55.33 50.76
CA GLY A 106 32.94 -55.19 50.34
C GLY A 106 33.20 -54.52 48.97
N ASP A 107 33.51 -53.21 48.84
CA ASP A 107 34.70 -52.40 49.19
C ASP A 107 35.50 -51.94 47.94
N SER A 108 35.31 -50.69 47.51
CA SER A 108 36.34 -49.62 47.51
C SER A 108 36.09 -48.49 46.48
N LYS A 109 35.88 -47.28 47.04
CA LYS A 109 36.20 -45.94 46.52
C LYS A 109 35.76 -45.55 45.09
N HIS A 110 34.56 -44.96 44.97
CA HIS A 110 34.29 -43.91 44.00
C HIS A 110 33.73 -42.67 44.69
N SER A 111 34.38 -41.54 44.43
CA SER A 111 34.03 -40.20 44.89
C SER A 111 32.66 -39.77 44.37
N GLU A 112 31.82 -39.26 45.26
CA GLU A 112 30.56 -38.59 44.96
C GLU A 112 30.80 -37.38 44.04
N SER A 113 30.29 -37.47 42.80
CA SER A 113 30.06 -36.32 41.93
C SER A 113 28.74 -35.68 42.31
N THR A 114 28.80 -34.45 42.82
CA THR A 114 27.68 -33.51 42.90
C THR A 114 26.98 -33.36 41.54
N PRO A 115 25.65 -33.15 41.48
CA PRO A 115 24.96 -32.88 40.23
C PRO A 115 25.41 -31.51 39.70
N THR A 116 26.02 -31.52 38.53
CA THR A 116 26.45 -30.35 37.76
C THR A 116 25.29 -29.40 37.46
N THR A 117 25.51 -28.14 37.86
CA THR A 117 24.80 -26.91 37.52
C THR A 117 24.58 -26.74 36.01
N PRO A 118 23.46 -26.13 35.55
CA PRO A 118 23.28 -25.78 34.14
C PRO A 118 24.12 -24.55 33.79
N SER A 119 25.32 -24.76 33.25
CA SER A 119 26.28 -23.70 32.87
C SER A 119 26.52 -23.70 31.36
N ASN A 120 25.71 -22.94 30.60
CA ASN A 120 26.11 -22.41 29.29
C ASN A 120 25.17 -21.31 28.72
N ALA A 121 24.07 -20.96 29.40
CA ALA A 121 23.16 -19.91 28.92
C ALA A 121 23.69 -18.47 29.12
N ASP A 122 24.67 -18.27 30.00
CA ASP A 122 25.15 -16.95 30.44
C ASP A 122 26.51 -16.51 29.84
N ALA A 123 27.13 -17.30 28.96
CA ALA A 123 28.36 -16.88 28.28
C ALA A 123 28.05 -15.88 27.16
N ALA A 124 28.79 -14.75 27.13
CA ALA A 124 28.65 -13.74 26.09
C ALA A 124 28.90 -14.34 24.69
N LEU A 125 27.98 -14.08 23.76
CA LEU A 125 27.97 -14.62 22.39
C LEU A 125 29.27 -14.33 21.63
N PHE A 126 29.87 -13.17 21.86
CA PHE A 126 31.07 -12.68 21.18
C PHE A 126 32.36 -12.77 21.99
N SER A 127 32.34 -13.39 23.18
CA SER A 127 33.47 -13.48 24.14
C SER A 127 34.82 -14.01 23.62
N ALA A 128 34.84 -14.60 22.42
CA ALA A 128 36.05 -15.15 21.78
C ALA A 128 36.26 -14.62 20.35
N LEU A 129 35.61 -13.52 19.97
CA LEU A 129 35.78 -12.86 18.68
C LEU A 129 36.49 -11.53 18.88
N ASP A 130 37.49 -11.27 18.06
CA ASP A 130 38.12 -9.95 17.98
C ASP A 130 37.27 -9.03 17.06
N PRO A 131 36.71 -7.92 17.58
CA PRO A 131 35.87 -7.00 16.82
C PRO A 131 36.61 -6.27 15.69
N ILE A 132 37.94 -6.25 15.68
CA ILE A 132 38.74 -5.47 14.72
C ILE A 132 39.17 -6.30 13.51
N THR A 133 39.04 -7.62 13.57
CA THR A 133 39.45 -8.49 12.44
C THR A 133 38.53 -8.33 11.22
N ARG A 134 39.09 -8.43 10.00
CA ARG A 134 38.32 -8.34 8.75
C ARG A 134 37.24 -9.43 8.61
N ASP A 135 37.43 -10.55 9.28
CA ASP A 135 36.52 -11.71 9.28
C ASP A 135 35.52 -11.69 10.47
N SER A 136 35.54 -10.64 11.29
CA SER A 136 34.65 -10.47 12.44
C SER A 136 33.17 -10.49 12.05
N ILE A 137 32.81 -9.90 10.91
CA ILE A 137 31.43 -9.85 10.38
C ILE A 137 30.89 -11.27 10.16
N ASN A 138 31.64 -12.10 9.43
CA ASN A 138 31.25 -13.45 9.08
C ASN A 138 31.16 -14.36 10.32
N LYS A 139 32.18 -14.31 11.18
CA LYS A 139 32.22 -15.08 12.43
C LYS A 139 31.08 -14.69 13.39
N ALA A 140 30.82 -13.40 13.55
CA ALA A 140 29.71 -12.93 14.37
C ALA A 140 28.36 -13.35 13.79
N PHE A 141 28.19 -13.23 12.47
CA PHE A 141 26.99 -13.70 11.78
C PHE A 141 26.73 -15.19 12.01
N ILE A 142 27.74 -16.05 11.86
CA ILE A 142 27.60 -17.51 12.09
C ILE A 142 27.12 -17.80 13.52
N ARG A 143 27.67 -17.11 14.52
CA ARG A 143 27.24 -17.27 15.92
C ARG A 143 25.81 -16.79 16.16
N ILE A 144 25.45 -15.62 15.62
CA ILE A 144 24.08 -15.08 15.69
C ILE A 144 23.10 -16.05 15.04
N LYS A 145 23.39 -16.50 13.81
CA LYS A 145 22.56 -17.43 13.04
C LYS A 145 22.36 -18.74 13.81
N SER A 146 23.44 -19.34 14.30
CA SER A 146 23.38 -20.62 15.03
C SER A 146 22.43 -20.54 16.23
N ARG A 147 22.57 -19.48 17.05
CA ARG A 147 21.71 -19.28 18.22
C ARG A 147 20.28 -18.86 17.87
N LEU A 148 20.08 -18.12 16.77
CA LEU A 148 18.74 -17.82 16.26
C LEU A 148 18.02 -19.08 15.77
N TYR A 149 18.74 -20.04 15.19
CA TYR A 149 18.16 -21.26 14.62
C TYR A 149 17.68 -22.25 15.69
N GLU A 150 18.19 -22.12 16.92
CA GLU A 150 17.64 -22.80 18.10
C GLU A 150 16.27 -22.25 18.54
N LEU A 151 15.87 -21.07 18.05
CA LEU A 151 14.62 -20.40 18.39
C LEU A 151 13.54 -20.63 17.32
N PRO A 152 12.25 -20.77 17.71
CA PRO A 152 11.15 -20.95 16.77
C PRO A 152 10.91 -19.69 15.94
N ALA A 153 10.73 -19.86 14.62
CA ALA A 153 10.37 -18.76 13.72
C ALA A 153 8.85 -18.47 13.75
N PRO A 154 8.42 -17.21 13.53
CA PRO A 154 9.24 -16.00 13.40
C PRO A 154 9.82 -15.57 14.76
N ARG A 155 11.03 -15.02 14.76
CA ARG A 155 11.84 -14.74 15.97
C ARG A 155 12.30 -13.28 16.07
N SER A 156 12.66 -12.83 17.27
CA SER A 156 13.12 -11.47 17.54
C SER A 156 14.54 -11.48 18.11
N LEU A 157 15.36 -10.49 17.76
CA LEU A 157 16.77 -10.48 18.18
C LEU A 157 16.98 -10.41 19.70
N CYS A 158 16.07 -9.80 20.47
CA CYS A 158 16.18 -9.80 21.93
C CYS A 158 16.16 -11.22 22.53
N GLU A 159 15.56 -12.20 21.84
CA GLU A 159 15.48 -13.60 22.27
C GLU A 159 16.85 -14.30 22.26
N LEU A 160 17.87 -13.71 21.60
CA LEU A 160 19.27 -14.13 21.71
C LEU A 160 19.85 -13.93 23.11
N ARG A 161 19.27 -13.02 23.90
CA ARG A 161 19.72 -12.60 25.23
C ARG A 161 21.18 -12.11 25.22
N LEU A 162 21.46 -11.15 24.35
CA LEU A 162 22.77 -10.52 24.29
C LEU A 162 23.11 -9.87 25.63
N SER A 163 24.32 -10.17 26.12
CA SER A 163 24.86 -9.61 27.35
C SER A 163 25.28 -8.15 27.16
N ARG A 164 25.66 -7.47 28.25
CA ARG A 164 26.26 -6.14 28.14
C ARG A 164 27.60 -6.18 27.39
N ASP A 165 28.36 -7.24 27.55
CA ASP A 165 29.64 -7.43 26.86
C ASP A 165 29.44 -7.64 25.35
N ASP A 166 28.37 -8.36 24.95
CA ASP A 166 28.01 -8.50 23.55
C ASP A 166 27.62 -7.16 22.91
N TYR A 167 26.90 -6.32 23.65
CA TYR A 167 26.58 -4.98 23.20
C TYR A 167 27.82 -4.10 23.05
N ASN A 168 28.74 -4.16 24.02
CA ASN A 168 30.01 -3.42 23.95
C ASN A 168 30.83 -3.90 22.74
N TRP A 169 30.90 -5.21 22.49
CA TRP A 169 31.57 -5.77 21.31
C TRP A 169 31.01 -5.21 19.99
N LEU A 170 29.68 -5.08 19.88
CA LEU A 170 29.04 -4.51 18.68
C LEU A 170 29.38 -3.02 18.49
N VAL A 171 29.48 -2.26 19.59
CA VAL A 171 29.86 -0.85 19.56
C VAL A 171 31.35 -0.71 19.19
N ASP A 172 32.21 -1.56 19.74
CA ASP A 172 33.64 -1.60 19.42
C ASP A 172 33.86 -1.98 17.96
N TRP A 173 33.15 -2.99 17.45
CA TRP A 173 33.16 -3.35 16.03
C TRP A 173 32.73 -2.17 15.13
N ALA A 174 31.60 -1.54 15.43
CA ALA A 174 31.08 -0.42 14.64
C ALA A 174 32.02 0.80 14.64
N SER A 175 32.72 1.03 15.75
CA SER A 175 33.69 2.13 15.87
C SER A 175 34.97 1.89 15.07
N ASN A 176 35.35 0.62 14.86
CA ASN A 176 36.61 0.22 14.22
C ASN A 176 36.48 -0.27 12.76
N VAL A 177 35.27 -0.59 12.30
CA VAL A 177 35.07 -1.04 10.91
C VAL A 177 35.41 0.07 9.90
N THR A 178 36.11 -0.26 8.82
CA THR A 178 36.54 0.71 7.82
C THR A 178 35.49 0.91 6.72
N ALA A 179 35.44 2.11 6.15
CA ALA A 179 34.58 2.42 5.00
C ALA A 179 34.80 1.44 3.83
N ALA A 180 36.06 1.10 3.53
CA ALA A 180 36.40 0.14 2.47
C ALA A 180 35.78 -1.25 2.70
N THR A 181 35.79 -1.74 3.94
CA THR A 181 35.19 -3.04 4.28
C THR A 181 33.67 -2.99 4.14
N LEU A 182 33.03 -1.90 4.58
CA LEU A 182 31.59 -1.72 4.46
C LEU A 182 31.16 -1.64 2.98
N THR A 183 31.86 -0.84 2.18
CA THR A 183 31.60 -0.71 0.74
C THR A 183 31.80 -2.05 0.02
N GLU A 184 32.86 -2.81 0.35
CA GLU A 184 33.07 -4.15 -0.21
C GLU A 184 31.90 -5.09 0.10
N TYR A 185 31.45 -5.15 1.36
CA TYR A 185 30.36 -6.04 1.75
C TYR A 185 28.99 -5.60 1.21
N LEU A 186 28.76 -4.29 1.09
CA LEU A 186 27.50 -3.72 0.56
C LEU A 186 27.40 -3.81 -0.96
N ASN A 187 28.52 -3.67 -1.67
CA ASN A 187 28.57 -3.71 -3.14
C ASN A 187 28.84 -5.12 -3.70
N ARG A 188 29.20 -6.09 -2.86
CA ARG A 188 29.24 -7.49 -3.28
C ARG A 188 27.85 -7.97 -3.64
N GLU A 189 27.80 -8.71 -4.75
CA GLU A 189 26.53 -9.13 -5.35
C GLU A 189 25.63 -9.90 -4.37
N PRO A 190 24.40 -9.43 -4.10
CA PRO A 190 23.51 -10.00 -3.07
C PRO A 190 23.19 -11.48 -3.25
N TRP A 191 23.25 -11.98 -4.49
CA TRP A 191 22.98 -13.38 -4.83
C TRP A 191 24.19 -14.30 -4.64
N ARG A 192 25.40 -13.76 -4.50
CA ARG A 192 26.63 -14.55 -4.32
C ARG A 192 26.69 -15.08 -2.88
N ARG A 193 26.00 -16.19 -2.66
CA ARG A 193 26.01 -16.93 -1.40
C ARG A 193 27.33 -17.67 -1.26
N THR A 194 27.95 -17.53 -0.09
CA THR A 194 29.26 -18.14 0.17
C THR A 194 29.07 -19.47 0.92
N PRO A 195 29.79 -20.55 0.55
CA PRO A 195 29.76 -21.79 1.31
C PRO A 195 30.14 -21.60 2.78
N ASP A 196 31.10 -20.72 3.04
CA ASP A 196 31.60 -20.40 4.40
C ASP A 196 30.55 -19.72 5.29
N LEU A 197 29.54 -19.06 4.68
CA LEU A 197 28.38 -18.49 5.39
C LEU A 197 27.16 -19.40 5.29
N GLU A 198 27.35 -20.68 4.96
CA GLU A 198 26.29 -21.69 4.91
C GLU A 198 25.10 -21.25 4.04
N GLY A 199 25.41 -20.72 2.85
CA GLY A 199 24.39 -20.29 1.89
C GLY A 199 23.84 -18.88 2.13
N PHE A 200 24.51 -18.03 2.90
CA PHE A 200 24.20 -16.60 3.02
C PHE A 200 25.20 -15.75 2.25
N SER A 201 24.75 -14.57 1.82
CA SER A 201 25.60 -13.55 1.20
C SER A 201 26.34 -12.73 2.25
N ASN A 202 27.47 -12.15 1.86
CA ASN A 202 28.20 -11.18 2.69
C ASN A 202 27.31 -9.99 3.09
N ARG A 203 26.40 -9.58 2.18
CA ARG A 203 25.46 -8.50 2.41
C ARG A 203 24.45 -8.85 3.51
N GLU A 204 23.96 -10.08 3.56
CA GLU A 204 23.08 -10.56 4.64
C GLU A 204 23.84 -10.74 5.96
N ALA A 205 25.10 -11.16 5.92
CA ALA A 205 25.92 -11.22 7.13
C ALA A 205 26.09 -9.82 7.75
N LEU A 206 26.46 -8.83 6.93
CA LEU A 206 26.59 -7.45 7.38
C LEU A 206 25.25 -6.85 7.83
N GLY A 207 24.17 -7.06 7.06
CA GLY A 207 22.84 -6.57 7.40
C GLY A 207 22.31 -7.15 8.72
N THR A 208 22.70 -8.38 9.07
CA THR A 208 22.39 -8.99 10.37
C THR A 208 23.07 -8.24 11.50
N LEU A 209 24.38 -7.95 11.40
CA LEU A 209 25.09 -7.17 12.41
C LEU A 209 24.51 -5.76 12.55
N PHE A 210 24.17 -5.10 11.44
CA PHE A 210 23.51 -3.79 11.47
C PHE A 210 22.17 -3.84 12.20
N LEU A 211 21.34 -4.84 11.93
CA LEU A 211 20.04 -4.97 12.58
C LEU A 211 20.17 -5.27 14.09
N VAL A 212 21.14 -6.10 14.49
CA VAL A 212 21.43 -6.38 15.91
C VAL A 212 21.90 -5.12 16.63
N LEU A 213 22.86 -4.39 16.06
CA LEU A 213 23.35 -3.14 16.62
C LEU A 213 22.24 -2.10 16.73
N ALA A 214 21.44 -1.92 15.66
CA ALA A 214 20.33 -0.97 15.65
C ALA A 214 19.27 -1.32 16.71
N ALA A 215 18.91 -2.61 16.84
CA ALA A 215 17.93 -3.07 17.83
C ALA A 215 18.43 -2.84 19.26
N GLU A 216 19.66 -3.24 19.59
CA GLU A 216 20.19 -3.09 20.96
C GLU A 216 20.52 -1.64 21.31
N ALA A 217 21.01 -0.84 20.37
CA ALA A 217 21.22 0.58 20.58
C ALA A 217 19.88 1.30 20.80
N ALA A 218 18.86 1.01 19.98
CA ALA A 218 17.55 1.61 20.13
C ALA A 218 16.86 1.21 21.44
N ARG A 219 16.91 -0.07 21.79
CA ARG A 219 16.39 -0.60 23.05
C ARG A 219 16.93 0.16 24.26
N ARG A 220 18.23 0.46 24.27
CA ARG A 220 18.94 1.05 25.43
C ARG A 220 18.90 2.58 25.48
N GLU A 221 18.97 3.25 24.34
CA GLU A 221 19.29 4.70 24.28
C GLU A 221 18.22 5.54 23.58
N SER A 222 17.37 4.94 22.73
CA SER A 222 16.41 5.69 21.91
C SER A 222 15.07 6.00 22.62
N ARG A 223 14.25 6.81 21.94
CA ARG A 223 12.83 7.03 22.24
C ARG A 223 11.97 6.27 21.20
N GLU A 224 10.71 5.99 21.53
CA GLU A 224 9.76 5.45 20.55
C GLU A 224 9.74 6.34 19.29
N GLY A 225 9.89 5.73 18.11
CA GLY A 225 9.92 6.45 16.82
C GLY A 225 11.27 7.02 16.35
N SER A 226 12.37 6.87 17.11
CA SER A 226 13.71 7.34 16.71
C SER A 226 14.75 6.22 16.81
N VAL A 227 15.51 5.92 15.75
CA VAL A 227 16.48 4.80 15.72
C VAL A 227 17.78 5.17 15.02
N TRP A 228 17.71 5.79 13.82
CA TRP A 228 18.90 6.02 13.00
C TRP A 228 19.98 6.89 13.61
N PRO A 229 19.67 8.02 14.29
CA PRO A 229 20.73 8.82 14.93
C PRO A 229 21.52 8.01 15.95
N THR A 230 20.83 7.19 16.75
CA THR A 230 21.46 6.32 17.76
C THR A 230 22.32 5.23 17.13
N PHE A 231 21.92 4.71 15.96
CA PHE A 231 22.68 3.73 15.20
C PHE A 231 23.91 4.33 14.48
N VAL A 232 23.73 5.39 13.70
CA VAL A 232 24.80 6.02 12.90
C VAL A 232 25.90 6.59 13.80
N ASN A 233 25.54 7.12 14.98
CA ASN A 233 26.51 7.66 15.93
C ASN A 233 27.47 6.61 16.53
N LYS A 234 27.22 5.31 16.34
CA LYS A 234 28.14 4.24 16.78
C LYS A 234 29.31 3.99 15.83
N PHE A 235 29.27 4.57 14.62
CA PHE A 235 30.33 4.43 13.63
C PHE A 235 31.28 5.63 13.65
N SER A 236 32.54 5.40 13.27
CA SER A 236 33.53 6.46 13.04
C SER A 236 33.14 7.36 11.86
N ASP A 237 33.63 8.59 11.81
CA ASP A 237 33.26 9.55 10.75
C ASP A 237 33.59 9.04 9.34
N THR A 238 34.69 8.31 9.19
CA THR A 238 35.06 7.69 7.90
C THR A 238 34.08 6.57 7.53
N ALA A 239 33.71 5.70 8.46
CA ALA A 239 32.73 4.63 8.21
C ALA A 239 31.32 5.18 7.94
N ARG A 240 30.93 6.30 8.59
CA ARG A 240 29.64 6.97 8.35
C ARG A 240 29.47 7.35 6.89
N SER A 241 30.52 7.78 6.18
CA SER A 241 30.42 8.14 4.76
C SER A 241 29.96 6.98 3.86
N ALA A 242 30.19 5.72 4.26
CA ALA A 242 29.76 4.54 3.52
C ALA A 242 28.32 4.08 3.83
N ILE A 243 27.72 4.54 4.93
CA ILE A 243 26.42 4.04 5.43
C ILE A 243 25.36 5.11 5.63
N ALA A 244 25.74 6.37 5.84
CA ALA A 244 24.84 7.47 6.14
C ALA A 244 24.36 8.17 4.86
N PHE A 245 23.14 8.67 4.90
CA PHE A 245 22.59 9.57 3.88
C PHE A 245 21.60 10.53 4.54
N MET A 246 21.91 11.83 4.53
CA MET A 246 21.20 12.86 5.31
C MET A 246 21.06 12.46 6.79
N GLU A 247 19.86 12.53 7.38
CA GLU A 247 19.57 12.17 8.78
C GLU A 247 19.40 10.65 9.05
N GLY A 248 19.68 9.78 8.06
CA GLY A 248 19.47 8.35 8.16
C GLY A 248 20.55 7.49 7.49
N VAL A 249 20.18 6.25 7.18
CA VAL A 249 21.05 5.30 6.45
C VAL A 249 20.72 5.26 4.96
N ASN A 250 21.70 4.96 4.12
CA ASN A 250 21.55 4.82 2.66
C ASN A 250 20.73 3.57 2.27
N SER A 251 20.34 3.48 0.99
CA SER A 251 19.50 2.39 0.47
C SER A 251 20.19 1.02 0.57
N SER A 252 21.51 0.95 0.41
CA SER A 252 22.27 -0.30 0.47
C SER A 252 22.20 -0.97 1.84
N VAL A 253 22.31 -0.18 2.91
CA VAL A 253 22.16 -0.63 4.31
C VAL A 253 20.73 -1.12 4.56
N ARG A 254 19.72 -0.34 4.13
CA ARG A 254 18.31 -0.69 4.29
C ARG A 254 17.96 -2.04 3.65
N GLN A 255 18.34 -2.21 2.38
CA GLN A 255 18.17 -3.47 1.66
C GLN A 255 18.92 -4.63 2.33
N SER A 256 20.12 -4.39 2.88
CA SER A 256 20.86 -5.44 3.61
C SER A 256 20.13 -5.89 4.88
N ILE A 257 19.55 -4.95 5.64
CA ILE A 257 18.75 -5.24 6.84
C ILE A 257 17.48 -6.01 6.45
N GLU A 258 16.79 -5.60 5.39
CA GLU A 258 15.60 -6.27 4.89
C GLU A 258 15.90 -7.71 4.45
N ALA A 259 16.93 -7.90 3.62
CA ALA A 259 17.36 -9.23 3.18
C ALA A 259 17.71 -10.13 4.37
N SER A 260 18.46 -9.60 5.34
CA SER A 260 18.84 -10.34 6.55
C SER A 260 17.63 -10.78 7.38
N ALA A 261 16.68 -9.87 7.59
CA ALA A 261 15.48 -10.17 8.35
C ALA A 261 14.60 -11.22 7.66
N GLN A 262 14.47 -11.16 6.33
CA GLN A 262 13.75 -12.15 5.55
C GLN A 262 14.44 -13.52 5.60
N SER A 263 15.74 -13.57 5.30
CA SER A 263 16.50 -14.82 5.25
C SER A 263 16.63 -15.51 6.61
N LEU A 264 16.76 -14.75 7.71
CA LEU A 264 16.77 -15.29 9.07
C LEU A 264 15.38 -15.51 9.66
N ARG A 265 14.31 -15.21 8.93
CA ARG A 265 12.90 -15.32 9.39
C ARG A 265 12.64 -14.54 10.69
N LEU A 266 13.17 -13.32 10.76
CA LEU A 266 12.95 -12.40 11.87
C LEU A 266 11.56 -11.76 11.77
N ARG A 267 10.95 -11.42 12.91
CA ARG A 267 9.69 -10.65 12.96
C ARG A 267 9.92 -9.29 12.32
N ASN A 268 9.21 -8.96 11.26
CA ASN A 268 9.42 -7.70 10.55
C ASN A 268 8.11 -7.16 9.97
N ALA A 269 8.11 -5.89 9.62
CA ALA A 269 7.03 -5.20 8.94
C ALA A 269 7.39 -4.90 7.47
N PHE A 270 8.41 -5.54 6.91
CA PHE A 270 8.77 -5.40 5.50
C PHE A 270 7.61 -5.92 4.64
N GLY A 271 7.20 -5.16 3.63
CA GLY A 271 5.99 -5.42 2.85
C GLY A 271 4.68 -4.86 3.44
N HIS A 272 4.71 -4.20 4.60
CA HIS A 272 3.61 -3.34 5.09
C HIS A 272 3.93 -1.87 4.80
N THR A 273 2.99 -1.12 4.20
CA THR A 273 3.24 0.26 3.76
C THR A 273 3.00 1.28 4.87
N GLY A 274 3.97 2.17 5.08
CA GLY A 274 3.93 3.32 5.99
C GLY A 274 5.26 4.06 5.93
N ILE A 275 5.37 5.25 6.52
CA ILE A 275 6.61 6.08 6.48
C ILE A 275 7.73 5.46 7.35
N GLN A 276 7.45 4.35 8.06
CA GLN A 276 8.32 3.85 9.13
C GLN A 276 8.50 2.32 9.20
N TYR A 277 8.30 1.55 8.13
CA TYR A 277 8.40 0.07 8.19
C TYR A 277 9.77 -0.46 8.65
N TYR A 278 10.85 0.26 8.36
CA TYR A 278 12.17 -0.05 8.94
C TYR A 278 12.21 0.14 10.46
N TYR A 279 11.67 1.26 10.95
CA TYR A 279 11.58 1.50 12.40
C TYR A 279 10.76 0.40 13.07
N VAL A 280 9.53 0.17 12.61
CA VAL A 280 8.66 -0.88 13.16
C VAL A 280 9.37 -2.23 13.13
N SER A 281 10.07 -2.58 12.05
CA SER A 281 10.84 -3.83 11.97
C SER A 281 11.96 -3.92 12.99
N ILE A 282 12.63 -2.81 13.32
CA ILE A 282 13.65 -2.75 14.38
C ILE A 282 13.00 -2.86 15.77
N PHE A 283 11.91 -2.14 16.03
CA PHE A 283 11.16 -2.24 17.29
C PHE A 283 10.59 -3.65 17.51
N LEU A 284 10.15 -4.35 16.46
CA LEU A 284 9.72 -5.76 16.56
C LEU A 284 10.83 -6.71 17.05
N GLN A 285 12.10 -6.29 17.02
CA GLN A 285 13.20 -7.09 17.54
C GLN A 285 13.32 -7.04 19.07
N PHE A 286 12.76 -6.03 19.74
CA PHE A 286 12.91 -5.85 21.20
C PHE A 286 11.65 -5.36 21.95
N GLY A 287 10.60 -4.94 21.25
CA GLY A 287 9.31 -4.55 21.80
C GLY A 287 9.25 -3.12 22.32
N ILE A 288 9.90 -2.83 23.45
CA ILE A 288 9.74 -1.58 24.20
C ILE A 288 11.11 -0.95 24.51
N THR A 289 11.24 0.36 24.30
CA THR A 289 12.46 1.09 24.68
C THR A 289 12.53 1.37 26.18
N ARG A 290 13.75 1.57 26.71
CA ARG A 290 13.93 2.00 28.11
C ARG A 290 13.11 3.25 28.45
N ARG A 291 13.12 4.24 27.55
CA ARG A 291 12.39 5.51 27.75
C ARG A 291 10.88 5.32 27.60
N GLY A 292 10.45 4.39 26.73
CA GLY A 292 9.05 4.01 26.55
C GLY A 292 8.41 3.36 27.77
N LEU A 293 9.19 2.70 28.65
CA LEU A 293 8.68 2.12 29.90
C LEU A 293 7.89 3.11 30.76
N ARG A 294 8.17 4.40 30.68
CA ARG A 294 7.41 5.43 31.41
C ARG A 294 5.93 5.50 31.02
N GLN A 295 5.56 5.03 29.83
CA GLN A 295 4.18 4.96 29.36
C GLN A 295 3.47 3.65 29.75
N LEU A 296 4.18 2.71 30.39
CA LEU A 296 3.65 1.42 30.80
C LEU A 296 2.38 1.51 31.68
N PRO A 297 2.23 2.46 32.64
CA PRO A 297 0.98 2.62 33.39
C PRO A 297 -0.24 2.87 32.49
N TYR A 298 -0.07 3.60 31.39
CA TYR A 298 -1.12 3.93 30.42
C TYR A 298 -1.40 2.76 29.47
N TRP A 299 -0.37 2.10 28.95
CA TRP A 299 -0.58 0.97 28.03
C TRP A 299 -1.30 -0.22 28.67
N LEU A 300 -1.15 -0.40 29.99
CA LEU A 300 -1.77 -1.52 30.71
C LEU A 300 -3.22 -1.32 31.11
N THR A 301 -3.80 -0.12 30.94
CA THR A 301 -5.24 0.09 31.16
C THR A 301 -6.09 -0.29 29.95
N GLY A 302 -5.48 -0.75 28.86
CA GLY A 302 -6.17 -1.10 27.62
C GLY A 302 -6.33 0.08 26.66
N ARG A 303 -5.72 1.24 26.95
CA ARG A 303 -5.62 2.40 26.05
C ARG A 303 -4.51 2.23 25.03
N THR A 304 -4.54 3.04 23.96
CA THR A 304 -3.69 2.98 22.74
C THR A 304 -2.26 2.48 22.99
N VAL A 305 -2.02 1.19 22.71
CA VAL A 305 -0.69 0.58 22.70
C VAL A 305 0.06 0.95 21.42
N THR A 306 1.40 0.94 21.45
CA THR A 306 2.18 1.19 20.23
C THR A 306 1.88 0.13 19.17
N GLU A 307 2.04 0.50 17.90
CA GLU A 307 1.81 -0.42 16.78
C GLU A 307 2.70 -1.67 16.86
N THR A 308 3.92 -1.55 17.39
CA THR A 308 4.81 -2.68 17.70
C THR A 308 4.21 -3.63 18.73
N ILE A 309 3.70 -3.10 19.86
CA ILE A 309 3.08 -3.91 20.92
C ILE A 309 1.87 -4.66 20.34
N ARG A 310 1.02 -3.96 19.56
CA ARG A 310 -0.13 -4.56 18.88
C ARG A 310 0.30 -5.68 17.93
N TYR A 311 1.34 -5.48 17.11
CA TYR A 311 1.84 -6.51 16.20
C TYR A 311 2.41 -7.73 16.93
N LEU A 312 3.15 -7.54 18.02
CA LEU A 312 3.66 -8.64 18.83
C LEU A 312 2.54 -9.40 19.57
N MET A 313 1.41 -8.74 19.87
CA MET A 313 0.25 -9.35 20.54
C MET A 313 -0.70 -10.07 19.58
N GLU A 314 -1.04 -9.48 18.42
CA GLU A 314 -2.19 -9.90 17.60
C GLU A 314 -1.85 -10.22 16.13
N GLY A 315 -0.64 -9.91 15.65
CA GLY A 315 -0.28 -10.02 14.24
C GLY A 315 -0.07 -11.45 13.76
N SER A 316 -0.79 -11.92 12.73
CA SER A 316 -0.64 -13.31 12.23
C SER A 316 0.80 -13.71 11.83
N SER A 317 1.62 -12.78 11.31
CA SER A 317 3.02 -13.02 10.92
C SER A 317 4.06 -12.43 11.88
N THR A 318 3.66 -11.52 12.77
CA THR A 318 4.53 -10.77 13.69
C THR A 318 4.26 -11.07 15.16
N HIS A 319 3.28 -11.92 15.47
CA HIS A 319 2.97 -12.33 16.83
C HIS A 319 4.16 -13.00 17.51
N SER A 320 4.34 -12.70 18.78
CA SER A 320 5.34 -13.27 19.64
C SER A 320 4.67 -13.89 20.86
N PRO A 321 4.63 -15.23 20.98
CA PRO A 321 4.09 -15.89 22.16
C PRO A 321 4.83 -15.52 23.45
N SER A 322 6.15 -15.31 23.36
CA SER A 322 6.99 -14.91 24.49
C SER A 322 6.67 -13.49 24.95
N PHE A 323 6.45 -12.56 24.01
CA PHE A 323 6.02 -11.19 24.32
C PHE A 323 4.59 -11.15 24.84
N ALA A 324 3.66 -11.88 24.22
CA ALA A 324 2.27 -11.93 24.64
C ALA A 324 2.12 -12.48 26.06
N LYS A 325 2.91 -13.51 26.41
CA LYS A 325 3.01 -14.01 27.79
C LYS A 325 3.57 -12.95 28.73
N PHE A 326 4.62 -12.24 28.32
CA PHE A 326 5.18 -11.14 29.10
C PHE A 326 4.15 -10.04 29.34
N TRP A 327 3.46 -9.58 28.30
CA TRP A 327 2.42 -8.54 28.38
C TRP A 327 1.25 -8.96 29.26
N THR A 328 0.76 -10.19 29.11
CA THR A 328 -0.32 -10.75 29.93
C THR A 328 0.07 -10.83 31.41
N LEU A 329 1.26 -11.34 31.73
CA LEU A 329 1.75 -11.39 33.10
C LEU A 329 1.97 -10.00 33.71
N LEU A 330 2.28 -9.01 32.88
CA LEU A 330 2.45 -7.63 33.29
C LEU A 330 1.09 -6.98 33.61
N ILE A 331 0.05 -7.26 32.83
CA ILE A 331 -1.35 -6.90 33.13
C ILE A 331 -1.84 -7.61 34.40
N ASP A 332 -1.56 -8.91 34.56
CA ASP A 332 -1.96 -9.69 35.74
C ASP A 332 -1.22 -9.22 37.01
N PHE A 333 0.06 -8.85 36.90
CA PHE A 333 0.82 -8.25 37.98
C PHE A 333 0.23 -6.90 38.42
N ARG A 334 -0.14 -6.04 37.47
CA ARG A 334 -0.85 -4.78 37.74
C ARG A 334 -2.17 -5.01 38.46
N ASN A 335 -2.97 -5.97 37.98
CA ASN A 335 -4.25 -6.36 38.56
C ASN A 335 -4.13 -7.16 39.87
N ARG A 336 -2.91 -7.27 40.44
CA ARG A 336 -2.60 -8.01 41.68
C ARG A 336 -2.99 -9.49 41.65
N ARG A 337 -3.10 -10.09 40.46
CA ARG A 337 -3.35 -11.53 40.26
C ARG A 337 -2.07 -12.35 40.39
N VAL A 338 -0.92 -11.71 40.20
CA VAL A 338 0.42 -12.30 40.34
C VAL A 338 1.20 -11.51 41.41
N GLY A 339 1.87 -12.21 42.32
CA GLY A 339 2.70 -11.58 43.36
C GLY A 339 4.03 -11.04 42.81
N GLU A 340 4.63 -10.04 43.48
CA GLU A 340 5.88 -9.42 43.02
C GLU A 340 7.05 -10.40 42.93
N ASP A 341 7.19 -11.33 43.88
CA ASP A 341 8.24 -12.35 43.81
C ASP A 341 8.08 -13.27 42.60
N GLN A 342 6.84 -13.62 42.26
CA GLN A 342 6.54 -14.45 41.09
C GLN A 342 6.82 -13.68 39.80
N PHE A 343 6.43 -12.40 39.74
CA PHE A 343 6.68 -11.54 38.59
C PHE A 343 8.18 -11.28 38.40
N ARG A 344 8.93 -11.00 39.46
CA ARG A 344 10.40 -10.83 39.43
C ARG A 344 11.12 -12.09 39.00
N ARG A 345 10.68 -13.28 39.44
CA ARG A 345 11.21 -14.56 38.93
C ARG A 345 10.96 -14.71 37.43
N PHE A 346 9.79 -14.31 36.95
CA PHE A 346 9.50 -14.32 35.52
C PHE A 346 10.34 -13.30 34.73
N LEU A 347 10.52 -12.08 35.25
CA LEU A 347 11.37 -11.06 34.63
C LEU A 347 12.81 -11.56 34.40
N ARG A 348 13.37 -12.33 35.34
CA ARG A 348 14.70 -12.97 35.16
C ARG A 348 14.77 -13.95 33.98
N THR A 349 13.63 -14.42 33.49
CA THR A 349 13.54 -15.38 32.37
C THR A 349 13.06 -14.75 31.06
N THR A 350 12.55 -13.52 31.08
CA THR A 350 12.01 -12.88 29.86
C THR A 350 13.11 -12.15 29.10
N PRO A 351 13.24 -12.33 27.78
CA PRO A 351 14.23 -11.60 26.98
C PRO A 351 13.80 -10.16 26.66
N TRP A 352 12.55 -9.77 26.93
CA TRP A 352 11.95 -8.50 26.50
C TRP A 352 12.30 -7.31 27.39
N VAL A 353 12.73 -7.56 28.62
CA VAL A 353 13.17 -6.54 29.59
C VAL A 353 14.60 -6.87 30.00
N LEU A 354 15.47 -5.86 30.04
CA LEU A 354 16.84 -6.06 30.49
C LEU A 354 16.90 -6.18 32.02
N PRO A 355 17.86 -6.95 32.59
CA PRO A 355 17.98 -7.13 34.04
C PRO A 355 18.01 -5.83 34.84
N GLU A 356 18.70 -4.82 34.31
CA GLU A 356 18.81 -3.49 34.91
C GLU A 356 17.50 -2.68 34.93
N TRP A 357 16.44 -3.11 34.25
CA TRP A 357 15.14 -2.44 34.21
C TRP A 357 14.10 -3.08 35.14
N HIS A 358 14.41 -4.22 35.77
CA HIS A 358 13.42 -5.00 36.52
C HIS A 358 12.72 -4.19 37.62
N ASP A 359 13.46 -3.41 38.40
CA ASP A 359 12.90 -2.58 39.46
C ASP A 359 11.98 -1.47 38.91
N GLU A 360 12.40 -0.84 37.82
CA GLU A 360 11.64 0.22 37.15
C GLU A 360 10.33 -0.32 36.56
N VAL A 361 10.36 -1.51 35.94
CA VAL A 361 9.15 -2.18 35.41
C VAL A 361 8.20 -2.56 36.53
N CYS A 362 8.68 -3.14 37.64
CA CYS A 362 7.84 -3.47 38.79
C CYS A 362 7.14 -2.23 39.38
N ARG A 363 7.88 -1.12 39.48
CA ARG A 363 7.36 0.16 39.98
C ARG A 363 6.30 0.74 39.03
N LEU A 364 6.60 0.83 37.74
CA LEU A 364 5.72 1.46 36.75
C LEU A 364 4.47 0.61 36.44
N ALA A 365 4.57 -0.72 36.45
CA ALA A 365 3.40 -1.58 36.24
C ALA A 365 2.32 -1.39 37.33
N LYS A 366 2.74 -1.04 38.55
CA LYS A 366 1.87 -0.80 39.72
C LYS A 366 1.36 0.63 39.86
N ALA A 367 1.95 1.60 39.17
CA ALA A 367 1.54 2.99 39.25
C ALA A 367 0.13 3.20 38.65
N GLN A 368 -0.72 4.01 39.29
CA GLN A 368 -2.02 4.36 38.70
C GLN A 368 -1.82 5.30 37.51
N PRO A 369 -2.67 5.24 36.47
CA PRO A 369 -2.72 6.29 35.45
C PRO A 369 -3.33 7.52 36.12
N GLY A 370 -2.49 8.47 36.53
CA GLY A 370 -2.91 9.64 37.31
C GLY A 370 -2.16 9.87 38.62
N ASP A 371 -1.24 8.99 39.06
CA ASP A 371 -0.33 9.33 40.17
C ASP A 371 0.74 10.37 39.74
N ASP A 372 0.90 10.56 38.42
CA ASP A 372 1.27 11.82 37.80
C ASP A 372 -0.02 12.32 37.12
N GLU A 373 -0.62 13.39 37.67
CA GLU A 373 -1.95 13.90 37.28
C GLU A 373 -2.01 14.18 35.79
N ASP A 374 -2.72 13.35 35.04
CA ASP A 374 -3.15 13.69 33.69
C ASP A 374 -4.26 12.75 33.21
N GLU A 375 -5.49 13.16 33.54
CA GLU A 375 -6.75 12.57 33.09
C GLU A 375 -6.85 12.52 31.57
N PHE A 376 -7.47 11.43 31.10
CA PHE A 376 -8.00 11.34 29.75
C PHE A 376 -9.29 10.54 29.74
N ASP A 377 -10.32 11.13 29.16
CA ASP A 377 -11.57 10.51 28.75
C ASP A 377 -11.45 10.14 27.26
N ASP A 378 -11.80 8.91 26.90
CA ASP A 378 -11.43 8.27 25.62
C ASP A 378 -12.48 8.41 24.50
N ASP A 379 -13.59 9.14 24.71
CA ASP A 379 -14.64 9.25 23.68
C ASP A 379 -14.56 10.54 22.82
N TYR A 380 -13.56 11.41 23.04
CA TYR A 380 -13.31 12.63 22.25
C TYR A 380 -11.87 12.75 21.68
N ALA A 381 -11.09 11.66 21.67
CA ALA A 381 -9.63 11.70 21.54
C ALA A 381 -9.07 12.21 20.18
N ASP A 382 -9.87 12.38 19.13
CA ASP A 382 -9.35 12.73 17.79
C ASP A 382 -9.59 14.19 17.34
N GLN A 383 -10.22 15.03 18.16
CA GLN A 383 -10.52 16.41 17.77
C GLN A 383 -9.57 17.43 18.44
N LEU A 384 -8.69 18.05 17.63
CA LEU A 384 -7.82 19.17 18.05
C LEU A 384 -8.62 20.38 18.57
N LEU A 385 -9.83 20.58 18.05
CA LEU A 385 -10.72 21.69 18.39
C LEU A 385 -12.12 21.17 18.74
N THR A 386 -12.83 21.88 19.62
CA THR A 386 -14.25 21.64 19.90
C THR A 386 -15.15 22.00 18.70
N GLU A 387 -16.45 21.70 18.79
CA GLU A 387 -17.43 22.18 17.80
C GLU A 387 -17.36 23.73 17.65
N PRO A 388 -17.46 24.25 16.42
CA PRO A 388 -17.45 25.69 16.16
C PRO A 388 -18.68 26.37 16.77
N THR A 389 -18.46 27.47 17.48
CA THR A 389 -19.54 28.30 18.03
C THR A 389 -19.44 29.70 17.43
N LEU A 390 -20.49 30.16 16.72
CA LEU A 390 -20.54 31.52 16.22
C LEU A 390 -20.79 32.50 17.38
N VAL A 391 -19.88 33.46 17.57
CA VAL A 391 -20.04 34.56 18.51
C VAL A 391 -20.17 35.86 17.72
N TRP A 392 -21.28 36.56 17.95
CA TRP A 392 -21.50 37.88 17.36
C TRP A 392 -22.02 38.86 18.41
N ARG A 393 -21.14 39.76 18.85
CA ARG A 393 -21.47 40.87 19.75
C ARG A 393 -21.41 42.18 18.97
N TYR A 394 -22.52 42.55 18.35
CA TYR A 394 -22.61 43.79 17.58
C TYR A 394 -22.19 45.02 18.41
N PRO A 395 -21.40 45.98 17.88
CA PRO A 395 -21.05 46.17 16.46
C PRO A 395 -19.81 45.41 15.96
N ASP A 396 -19.22 44.50 16.75
CA ASP A 396 -18.03 43.76 16.33
C ASP A 396 -18.30 42.81 15.16
N GLU A 397 -17.25 42.49 14.39
CA GLU A 397 -17.31 41.47 13.34
C GLU A 397 -17.64 40.09 13.95
N PRO A 398 -18.57 39.32 13.35
CA PRO A 398 -18.81 37.95 13.79
C PRO A 398 -17.55 37.10 13.67
N HIS A 399 -17.37 36.16 14.59
CA HIS A 399 -16.26 35.21 14.52
C HIS A 399 -16.67 33.87 15.13
N PHE A 400 -16.03 32.80 14.65
CA PHE A 400 -16.16 31.49 15.27
C PHE A 400 -15.15 31.36 16.39
N GLN A 401 -15.61 30.95 17.55
CA GLN A 401 -14.76 30.64 18.69
C GLN A 401 -14.63 29.13 18.84
N PHE A 402 -13.40 28.70 19.13
CA PHE A 402 -13.05 27.32 19.43
C PHE A 402 -12.36 27.24 20.78
N GLU A 403 -12.51 26.10 21.43
CA GLU A 403 -11.62 25.68 22.49
C GLU A 403 -10.69 24.58 21.95
N LEU A 404 -9.48 24.49 22.52
CA LEU A 404 -8.61 23.36 22.24
C LEU A 404 -9.28 22.12 22.81
N GLY A 405 -9.46 21.12 21.95
CA GLY A 405 -9.87 19.79 22.36
C GLY A 405 -8.73 19.06 23.06
N ASN A 406 -8.77 17.73 23.03
CA ASN A 406 -7.81 16.92 23.74
C ASN A 406 -6.44 16.86 23.01
N THR A 407 -5.58 17.86 23.23
CA THR A 407 -4.30 18.02 22.51
C THR A 407 -3.28 16.92 22.78
N LYS A 408 -3.41 16.16 23.86
CA LYS A 408 -2.39 15.19 24.24
C LYS A 408 -2.52 13.85 23.48
N ALA A 409 -3.68 13.56 22.88
CA ALA A 409 -3.84 12.45 21.93
C ALA A 409 -2.99 12.64 20.65
N LEU A 410 -2.55 13.87 20.39
CA LEU A 410 -1.70 14.23 19.25
C LEU A 410 -0.20 14.02 19.51
N GLY A 411 0.20 13.52 20.70
CA GLY A 411 1.60 13.17 20.99
C GLY A 411 2.56 14.38 20.99
N LEU A 412 2.07 15.55 21.40
CA LEU A 412 2.78 16.82 21.40
C LEU A 412 3.71 16.92 22.62
N ASN A 413 5.02 17.11 22.40
CA ASN A 413 6.08 17.10 23.41
C ASN A 413 6.87 18.42 23.53
N GLU A 414 6.63 19.41 22.68
CA GLU A 414 7.35 20.68 22.67
C GLU A 414 6.68 21.71 23.60
N ARG A 415 7.48 22.59 24.19
CA ARG A 415 6.99 23.61 25.13
C ARG A 415 6.11 24.67 24.48
N GLU A 416 6.29 24.87 23.19
CA GLU A 416 5.57 25.85 22.39
C GLU A 416 5.23 25.22 21.04
N TYR A 417 4.01 25.48 20.57
CA TYR A 417 3.52 25.12 19.25
C TYR A 417 2.94 26.35 18.58
N VAL A 418 2.82 26.31 17.26
CA VAL A 418 2.14 27.33 16.48
C VAL A 418 0.94 26.68 15.80
N LEU A 419 -0.25 27.11 16.15
CA LEU A 419 -1.46 26.81 15.41
C LEU A 419 -1.61 27.84 14.29
N ARG A 420 -1.15 27.47 13.10
CA ARG A 420 -1.26 28.25 11.88
C ARG A 420 -2.63 28.06 11.26
N ILE A 421 -3.40 29.14 11.16
CA ILE A 421 -4.63 29.18 10.38
C ILE A 421 -4.26 29.69 9.00
N GLU A 422 -4.23 28.79 8.01
CA GLU A 422 -3.73 29.08 6.68
C GLU A 422 -4.43 30.30 6.06
N GLY A 423 -3.64 31.26 5.59
CA GLY A 423 -4.13 32.49 4.97
C GLY A 423 -4.66 33.54 5.95
N TRP A 424 -4.45 33.39 7.26
CA TRP A 424 -4.90 34.38 8.24
C TRP A 424 -3.89 34.69 9.36
N LYS A 425 -3.73 33.80 10.35
CA LYS A 425 -2.96 34.11 11.56
C LYS A 425 -2.38 32.85 12.20
N ASP A 426 -1.19 33.04 12.79
CA ASP A 426 -0.53 32.06 13.64
C ASP A 426 -0.84 32.35 15.12
N ILE A 427 -1.38 31.35 15.82
CA ILE A 427 -1.69 31.42 17.25
C ILE A 427 -0.68 30.56 18.00
N ARG A 428 0.08 31.17 18.92
CA ARG A 428 1.03 30.42 19.73
C ARG A 428 0.29 29.63 20.81
N LEU A 429 0.62 28.35 20.93
CA LEU A 429 0.15 27.48 21.99
C LEU A 429 1.32 27.22 22.94
N ARG A 430 1.15 27.57 24.21
CA ARG A 430 2.15 27.30 25.24
C ARG A 430 1.70 26.15 26.12
N GLN A 431 2.63 25.26 26.41
CA GLN A 431 2.39 24.18 27.34
C GLN A 431 2.43 24.74 28.76
N SER A 432 1.28 24.71 29.44
CA SER A 432 1.12 25.09 30.83
C SER A 432 0.54 23.90 31.57
N SER A 433 1.31 23.32 32.50
CA SER A 433 0.82 22.27 33.43
C SER A 433 -0.03 21.21 32.70
N ASP A 434 0.62 20.55 31.73
CA ASP A 434 0.09 19.47 30.89
C ASP A 434 -1.06 19.75 29.90
N ARG A 435 -1.50 21.01 29.76
CA ARG A 435 -2.40 21.40 28.66
C ARG A 435 -1.76 22.46 27.78
N LEU A 436 -1.93 22.31 26.47
CA LEU A 436 -1.65 23.40 25.54
C LEU A 436 -2.72 24.47 25.75
N ARG A 437 -2.27 25.68 26.03
CA ARG A 437 -3.14 26.85 26.10
C ARG A 437 -2.75 27.81 25.01
N PRO A 438 -3.71 28.30 24.23
CA PRO A 438 -3.41 29.31 23.25
C PRO A 438 -3.10 30.62 24.00
N THR A 439 -2.11 31.38 23.52
CA THR A 439 -1.76 32.68 24.11
C THR A 439 -2.89 33.71 23.99
N GLU A 440 -3.82 33.45 23.08
CA GLU A 440 -5.03 34.22 22.82
C GLU A 440 -6.18 33.27 22.43
N PRO A 441 -7.46 33.63 22.61
CA PRO A 441 -8.58 32.78 22.21
C PRO A 441 -8.53 32.42 20.71
N ILE A 442 -8.81 31.16 20.38
CA ILE A 442 -8.86 30.70 18.98
C ILE A 442 -10.16 31.23 18.37
N ARG A 443 -10.04 32.37 17.69
CA ARG A 443 -11.14 33.04 16.99
C ARG A 443 -10.86 32.98 15.52
N ILE A 444 -11.74 32.44 14.71
CA ILE A 444 -11.61 32.48 13.25
C ILE A 444 -12.60 33.52 12.73
N PRO A 445 -12.16 34.51 11.94
CA PRO A 445 -13.06 35.49 11.34
C PRO A 445 -14.15 34.80 10.54
N PHE A 446 -15.37 35.33 10.61
CA PHE A 446 -16.49 34.77 9.86
C PHE A 446 -16.27 34.79 8.34
N SER A 447 -15.37 35.65 7.87
CA SER A 447 -14.86 35.72 6.50
C SER A 447 -13.95 34.56 6.08
N ILE A 448 -13.77 33.52 6.90
CA ILE A 448 -13.03 32.30 6.53
C ILE A 448 -13.96 31.08 6.70
N PRO A 449 -14.72 30.70 5.66
CA PRO A 449 -15.76 29.66 5.74
C PRO A 449 -15.21 28.25 5.92
N GLN A 450 -14.04 27.96 5.35
CA GLN A 450 -13.43 26.63 5.35
C GLN A 450 -11.93 26.73 5.71
N PRO A 451 -11.59 27.08 6.96
CA PRO A 451 -10.18 27.25 7.36
C PRO A 451 -9.47 25.91 7.40
N THR A 452 -8.21 25.91 6.98
CA THR A 452 -7.27 24.82 7.27
C THR A 452 -6.38 25.26 8.41
N LEU A 453 -6.38 24.49 9.50
CA LEU A 453 -5.52 24.69 10.65
C LEU A 453 -4.38 23.69 10.61
N VAL A 454 -3.17 24.17 10.83
CA VAL A 454 -1.95 23.38 10.88
C VAL A 454 -1.27 23.63 12.20
N LEU A 455 -1.05 22.58 12.97
CA LEU A 455 -0.29 22.63 14.20
C LEU A 455 1.17 22.31 13.88
N LEU A 456 2.02 23.31 14.07
CA LEU A 456 3.46 23.27 13.81
C LEU A 456 4.21 23.25 15.14
N ASP A 457 5.33 22.53 15.20
CA ASP A 457 6.26 22.62 16.32
C ASP A 457 7.24 23.80 16.19
N VAL A 458 8.19 23.89 17.11
CA VAL A 458 9.24 24.94 17.12
C VAL A 458 10.17 24.90 15.90
N ASN A 459 10.24 23.78 15.18
CA ASN A 459 11.03 23.63 13.95
C ASN A 459 10.18 23.82 12.68
N GLU A 460 8.96 24.34 12.84
CA GLU A 460 7.95 24.44 11.77
C GLU A 460 7.52 23.09 11.17
N GLU A 461 7.71 21.98 11.89
CA GLU A 461 7.27 20.67 11.45
C GLU A 461 5.78 20.46 11.77
N GLU A 462 4.99 20.07 10.76
CA GLU A 462 3.56 19.78 10.90
C GLU A 462 3.33 18.54 11.78
N LYS A 463 2.69 18.74 12.94
CA LYS A 463 2.26 17.66 13.83
C LYS A 463 0.81 17.26 13.60
N HIS A 464 -0.04 18.21 13.21
CA HIS A 464 -1.46 17.93 12.97
C HIS A 464 -2.08 18.92 12.00
N ARG A 465 -3.12 18.49 11.27
CA ARG A 465 -3.85 19.36 10.34
C ARG A 465 -5.35 19.05 10.36
N VAL A 466 -6.15 20.10 10.46
CA VAL A 466 -7.62 20.04 10.49
C VAL A 466 -8.19 20.95 9.40
N GLU A 467 -9.03 20.37 8.53
CA GLU A 467 -9.89 21.14 7.64
C GLU A 467 -11.26 21.29 8.32
N LEU A 468 -11.70 22.52 8.56
CA LEU A 468 -13.03 22.79 9.09
C LEU A 468 -13.95 23.31 7.99
N GLU A 469 -15.24 23.03 8.11
CA GLU A 469 -16.29 23.68 7.33
C GLU A 469 -17.24 24.40 8.30
N LEU A 470 -17.09 25.72 8.40
CA LEU A 470 -17.86 26.58 9.31
C LEU A 470 -19.21 26.95 8.71
N TRP A 471 -19.20 27.24 7.41
CA TRP A 471 -20.40 27.43 6.58
C TRP A 471 -20.04 27.22 5.10
N ASP A 472 -21.03 26.85 4.29
CA ASP A 472 -20.83 26.62 2.85
C ASP A 472 -20.99 27.94 2.08
N PRO A 473 -19.94 28.44 1.39
CA PRO A 473 -20.02 29.65 0.60
C PRO A 473 -21.03 29.59 -0.55
N SER A 474 -21.39 28.38 -0.99
CA SER A 474 -22.34 28.19 -2.10
C SER A 474 -23.80 28.32 -1.68
N GLU A 475 -24.12 28.23 -0.38
CA GLU A 475 -25.50 28.32 0.12
C GLU A 475 -26.08 29.73 0.03
N GLU A 476 -27.35 29.85 -0.34
CA GLU A 476 -28.07 31.12 -0.41
C GLU A 476 -28.22 31.75 0.96
N ILE A 477 -28.63 30.94 1.95
CA ILE A 477 -28.92 31.36 3.31
C ILE A 477 -28.39 30.33 4.31
N ALA A 478 -27.61 30.80 5.28
CA ALA A 478 -27.20 30.02 6.46
C ALA A 478 -27.63 30.74 7.73
N ILE A 479 -28.21 30.03 8.70
CA ILE A 479 -28.73 30.60 9.95
C ILE A 479 -27.98 30.03 11.14
N PHE A 480 -27.65 30.91 12.09
CA PHE A 480 -27.03 30.55 13.35
C PHE A 480 -27.83 31.15 14.50
N ASP A 481 -28.14 30.35 15.51
CA ASP A 481 -28.75 30.84 16.76
C ASP A 481 -27.67 31.54 17.58
N ILE A 482 -27.83 32.83 17.85
CA ILE A 482 -26.82 33.62 18.58
C ILE A 482 -26.68 33.16 20.04
N SER A 483 -27.72 32.57 20.62
CA SER A 483 -27.70 32.15 22.03
C SER A 483 -26.75 30.99 22.30
N ASN A 484 -26.53 30.12 21.31
CA ASN A 484 -25.65 28.95 21.42
C ASN A 484 -24.60 28.86 20.31
N GLY A 485 -24.59 29.81 19.38
CA GLY A 485 -23.70 29.88 18.22
C GLY A 485 -23.81 28.72 17.24
N LYS A 486 -24.81 27.83 17.37
CA LYS A 486 -24.97 26.65 16.53
C LYS A 486 -25.71 26.99 15.25
N ARG A 487 -25.33 26.28 14.18
CA ARG A 487 -26.00 26.36 12.88
C ARG A 487 -27.34 25.65 12.92
N ILE A 488 -28.34 26.25 12.25
CA ILE A 488 -29.71 25.75 12.10
C ILE A 488 -29.97 25.60 10.61
N ASP A 489 -30.71 24.56 10.23
CA ASP A 489 -31.21 24.45 8.85
C ASP A 489 -32.29 25.52 8.62
N ALA A 490 -31.99 26.49 7.75
CA ALA A 490 -32.85 27.64 7.52
C ALA A 490 -34.24 27.26 6.98
N PHE A 491 -34.38 26.13 6.30
CA PHE A 491 -35.61 25.77 5.57
C PHE A 491 -36.45 24.72 6.30
N GLU A 492 -35.81 23.86 7.08
CA GLU A 492 -36.51 22.76 7.77
C GLU A 492 -36.80 23.07 9.24
N GLN A 493 -35.83 23.67 9.94
CA GLN A 493 -35.92 23.80 11.39
C GLN A 493 -36.77 24.99 11.82
N PHE A 494 -37.55 24.78 12.89
CA PHE A 494 -38.40 25.80 13.49
C PHE A 494 -37.56 26.94 14.10
N ILE A 495 -37.88 28.18 13.73
CA ILE A 495 -37.16 29.39 14.17
C ILE A 495 -38.06 30.19 15.12
N ARG A 496 -37.53 30.56 16.28
CA ARG A 496 -38.29 31.20 17.36
C ARG A 496 -38.13 32.71 17.32
N ILE A 497 -39.24 33.44 17.28
CA ILE A 497 -39.24 34.91 17.23
C ILE A 497 -38.59 35.55 18.48
N ASN A 498 -38.66 34.89 19.63
CA ASN A 498 -38.09 35.36 20.88
C ASN A 498 -36.59 35.03 21.04
N ARG A 499 -35.87 34.80 19.93
CA ARG A 499 -34.43 34.57 19.90
C ARG A 499 -33.77 35.43 18.84
N SER A 500 -32.48 35.67 19.03
CA SER A 500 -31.64 36.38 18.07
C SER A 500 -30.90 35.40 17.15
N TYR A 501 -30.76 35.77 15.88
CA TYR A 501 -30.12 34.93 14.86
C TYR A 501 -29.10 35.72 14.03
N ALA A 502 -28.01 35.08 13.63
CA ALA A 502 -27.21 35.53 12.50
C ALA A 502 -27.76 34.87 11.24
N VAL A 503 -28.14 35.67 10.25
CA VAL A 503 -28.55 35.16 8.93
C VAL A 503 -27.51 35.59 7.92
N VAL A 504 -26.80 34.63 7.33
CA VAL A 504 -25.87 34.88 6.23
C VAL A 504 -26.62 34.69 4.95
N THR A 505 -26.64 35.70 4.10
CA THR A 505 -27.24 35.64 2.78
C THR A 505 -26.21 35.95 1.71
N THR A 506 -26.54 35.66 0.47
CA THR A 506 -25.89 36.27 -0.68
C THR A 506 -26.20 37.77 -0.74
N ASP A 507 -25.32 38.55 -1.36
CA ASP A 507 -25.47 40.01 -1.40
C ASP A 507 -26.56 40.50 -2.37
N ASP A 508 -27.09 39.60 -3.20
CA ASP A 508 -28.27 39.80 -4.06
C ASP A 508 -29.61 39.53 -3.33
N LEU A 509 -29.57 39.17 -2.04
CA LEU A 509 -30.75 39.01 -1.19
C LEU A 509 -30.99 40.26 -0.32
N VAL A 510 -32.25 40.71 -0.32
CA VAL A 510 -32.74 41.89 0.39
C VAL A 510 -33.74 41.45 1.46
N PRO A 511 -33.59 41.89 2.72
CA PRO A 511 -34.58 41.61 3.75
C PRO A 511 -35.86 42.43 3.51
N SER A 512 -37.02 41.81 3.73
CA SER A 512 -38.36 42.44 3.68
C SER A 512 -38.55 43.63 4.63
N HIS A 513 -37.76 43.67 5.70
CA HIS A 513 -37.76 44.74 6.70
C HIS A 513 -36.32 45.24 6.84
N SER A 514 -36.15 46.55 7.07
CA SER A 514 -34.82 47.13 7.29
C SER A 514 -34.19 46.53 8.55
N ILE A 515 -33.02 45.90 8.37
CA ILE A 515 -32.17 45.46 9.48
C ILE A 515 -31.01 46.45 9.60
N ASP A 516 -30.98 47.17 10.71
CA ASP A 516 -29.97 48.20 10.95
C ASP A 516 -28.58 47.62 11.31
N LYS A 517 -28.52 46.32 11.62
CA LYS A 517 -27.32 45.62 12.08
C LYS A 517 -26.88 44.54 11.08
N TRP A 518 -25.83 44.82 10.30
CA TRP A 518 -25.31 43.88 9.30
C TRP A 518 -23.79 44.01 9.10
N PHE A 519 -23.19 43.01 8.46
CA PHE A 519 -21.77 42.95 8.13
C PHE A 519 -21.56 42.36 6.72
N ARG A 520 -20.69 42.97 5.89
CA ARG A 520 -20.45 42.53 4.49
C ARG A 520 -19.18 41.72 4.34
N LEU A 521 -19.29 40.53 3.75
CA LEU A 521 -18.18 39.60 3.51
C LEU A 521 -17.72 39.72 2.04
N ARG A 522 -16.90 40.74 1.75
CA ARG A 522 -16.52 41.12 0.37
C ARG A 522 -15.87 40.00 -0.45
N LYS A 523 -15.20 39.03 0.18
CA LYS A 523 -14.51 37.93 -0.52
C LYS A 523 -15.46 36.87 -1.09
N PHE A 524 -16.72 36.82 -0.62
CA PHE A 524 -17.67 35.75 -0.96
C PHE A 524 -19.01 36.28 -1.50
N ASP A 525 -19.12 37.59 -1.70
CA ASP A 525 -20.38 38.24 -2.11
C ASP A 525 -21.54 37.85 -1.17
N LYS A 526 -21.28 37.92 0.14
CA LYS A 526 -22.24 37.60 1.20
C LYS A 526 -22.49 38.79 2.14
N MET A 527 -23.66 38.78 2.74
CA MET A 527 -24.11 39.69 3.80
C MET A 527 -24.49 38.87 5.03
N ALA A 528 -23.97 39.22 6.20
CA ALA A 528 -24.44 38.69 7.48
C ALA A 528 -25.38 39.72 8.12
N TRP A 529 -26.57 39.29 8.53
CA TRP A 529 -27.61 40.12 9.13
C TRP A 529 -27.84 39.67 10.58
N PHE A 530 -27.91 40.63 11.50
CA PHE A 530 -28.21 40.35 12.90
C PHE A 530 -29.71 40.57 13.15
N LEU A 531 -30.45 39.46 13.25
CA LEU A 531 -31.88 39.47 13.54
C LEU A 531 -32.06 39.46 15.06
N ALA A 532 -32.38 40.61 15.64
CA ALA A 532 -32.59 40.75 17.09
C ALA A 532 -33.91 40.10 17.54
N GLU A 533 -33.96 39.66 18.80
CA GLU A 533 -35.17 39.10 19.40
C GLU A 533 -36.40 40.02 19.22
N GLY A 534 -37.57 39.43 18.96
CA GLY A 534 -38.80 40.18 18.69
C GLY A 534 -38.98 40.61 17.23
N TRP A 535 -38.29 39.97 16.28
CA TRP A 535 -38.43 40.21 14.84
C TRP A 535 -39.83 39.84 14.29
N SER A 536 -40.21 40.39 13.14
CA SER A 536 -41.57 40.26 12.57
C SER A 536 -41.92 38.84 12.12
N LYS A 537 -43.17 38.40 12.33
CA LYS A 537 -43.65 37.10 11.81
C LYS A 537 -43.62 37.00 10.29
N ASP A 538 -43.73 38.15 9.62
CA ASP A 538 -43.73 38.25 8.16
C ASP A 538 -42.31 38.52 7.60
N PHE A 539 -41.29 38.39 8.44
CA PHE A 539 -39.91 38.57 8.03
C PHE A 539 -39.52 37.54 6.95
N SER A 540 -38.90 38.01 5.90
CA SER A 540 -38.44 37.22 4.77
C SER A 540 -37.24 37.86 4.08
N PHE A 541 -36.53 37.06 3.28
CA PHE A 541 -35.52 37.51 2.32
C PHE A 541 -36.04 37.30 0.91
N ALA A 542 -35.97 38.34 0.09
CA ALA A 542 -36.32 38.32 -1.32
C ALA A 542 -35.09 38.66 -2.16
N TRP A 543 -35.08 38.25 -3.42
CA TRP A 543 -34.07 38.70 -4.37
C TRP A 543 -34.23 40.20 -4.67
N SER A 544 -33.21 40.81 -5.24
CA SER A 544 -33.26 42.23 -5.67
C SER A 544 -34.35 42.53 -6.71
N ASP A 545 -34.87 41.51 -7.40
CA ASP A 545 -36.03 41.58 -8.30
C ASP A 545 -37.40 41.51 -7.59
N GLY A 546 -37.39 41.42 -6.25
CA GLY A 546 -38.58 41.36 -5.40
C GLY A 546 -39.13 39.94 -5.17
N GLU A 547 -38.56 38.91 -5.79
CA GLU A 547 -39.06 37.55 -5.61
C GLU A 547 -38.63 36.94 -4.25
N LEU A 548 -39.60 36.43 -3.48
CA LEU A 548 -39.35 35.74 -2.21
C LEU A 548 -38.38 34.55 -2.38
N CYS A 549 -37.26 34.59 -1.67
CA CYS A 549 -36.27 33.51 -1.60
C CYS A 549 -36.49 32.62 -0.36
N TRP A 550 -36.73 33.23 0.79
CA TRP A 550 -36.84 32.53 2.06
C TRP A 550 -37.73 33.25 3.06
N GLN A 551 -38.42 32.48 3.88
CA GLN A 551 -39.17 32.92 5.04
C GLN A 551 -38.98 31.90 6.18
N PRO A 552 -38.99 32.33 7.45
CA PRO A 552 -38.75 31.48 8.59
C PRO A 552 -39.87 30.46 8.78
N ASN A 553 -39.50 29.23 9.12
CA ASN A 553 -40.47 28.22 9.50
C ASN A 553 -40.97 28.48 10.94
N LEU A 554 -42.21 28.99 11.05
CA LEU A 554 -42.87 29.32 12.30
C LEU A 554 -43.88 28.25 12.76
N SER A 555 -44.07 27.16 12.02
CA SER A 555 -44.96 26.07 12.42
C SER A 555 -44.19 24.95 13.12
N VAL A 556 -44.60 24.63 14.35
CA VAL A 556 -44.10 23.46 15.07
C VAL A 556 -44.88 22.24 14.59
N GLY A 557 -44.27 21.38 13.77
CA GLY A 557 -44.78 20.02 13.52
C GLY A 557 -45.29 19.69 12.11
N ASP A 558 -45.10 20.54 11.09
CA ASP A 558 -45.31 20.11 9.70
C ASP A 558 -44.03 19.48 9.14
N GLU A 559 -43.87 18.16 9.34
CA GLU A 559 -42.95 17.35 8.51
C GLU A 559 -43.57 17.19 7.10
N SER A 560 -43.77 18.29 6.37
CA SER A 560 -44.22 18.21 4.98
C SER A 560 -43.03 17.85 4.10
N GLY A 561 -42.76 16.56 3.93
CA GLY A 561 -41.79 16.09 2.96
C GLY A 561 -42.10 16.60 1.54
N LEU A 562 -41.06 16.75 0.70
CA LEU A 562 -41.20 17.31 -0.66
C LEU A 562 -42.33 16.62 -1.47
N PRO A 563 -43.20 17.38 -2.17
CA PRO A 563 -44.22 16.83 -3.05
C PRO A 563 -43.64 15.89 -4.10
N PHE A 564 -44.41 14.90 -4.54
CA PHE A 564 -43.95 13.90 -5.51
C PHE A 564 -43.47 14.56 -6.84
N ALA A 565 -44.20 15.56 -7.35
CA ALA A 565 -43.80 16.29 -8.55
C ALA A 565 -42.45 17.01 -8.38
N VAL A 566 -42.18 17.58 -7.20
CA VAL A 566 -40.90 18.23 -6.87
C VAL A 566 -39.77 17.20 -6.77
N LYS A 567 -40.05 16.00 -6.25
CA LYS A 567 -39.08 14.90 -6.19
C LYS A 567 -38.64 14.41 -7.58
N GLN A 568 -39.50 14.53 -8.60
CA GLN A 568 -39.24 14.11 -9.99
C GLN A 568 -38.24 15.01 -10.75
N ILE A 569 -37.81 16.14 -10.20
CA ILE A 569 -36.73 16.93 -10.80
C ILE A 569 -35.48 16.06 -10.92
N SER A 570 -34.92 15.99 -12.13
CA SER A 570 -33.72 15.21 -12.43
C SER A 570 -32.63 16.09 -13.02
N VAL A 571 -31.38 15.75 -12.69
CA VAL A 571 -30.19 16.42 -13.21
C VAL A 571 -29.45 15.43 -14.08
N GLN A 572 -29.05 15.87 -15.27
CA GLN A 572 -28.28 15.10 -16.23
C GLN A 572 -26.97 15.82 -16.52
N CYS A 573 -25.92 15.05 -16.77
CA CYS A 573 -24.64 15.56 -17.24
C CYS A 573 -24.29 14.81 -18.53
N ASP A 574 -23.67 15.50 -19.48
CA ASP A 574 -23.17 14.89 -20.71
C ASP A 574 -22.08 13.84 -20.45
N SER A 575 -21.38 13.99 -19.32
CA SER A 575 -20.25 13.16 -18.91
C SER A 575 -20.52 12.44 -17.59
N LYS A 576 -20.35 11.11 -17.59
CA LYS A 576 -20.46 10.30 -16.35
C LYS A 576 -19.20 10.39 -15.49
N ARG A 577 -18.07 10.76 -16.08
CA ARG A 577 -16.77 10.92 -15.45
C ARG A 577 -16.16 12.24 -15.92
N ALA A 578 -15.53 12.97 -15.02
CA ALA A 578 -14.83 14.20 -15.34
C ALA A 578 -13.56 14.33 -14.49
N GLN A 579 -12.49 14.82 -15.08
CA GLN A 579 -11.26 15.13 -14.38
C GLN A 579 -11.27 16.58 -13.86
N ILE A 580 -10.44 16.86 -12.86
CA ILE A 580 -10.17 18.24 -12.46
C ILE A 580 -9.58 18.99 -13.66
N GLY A 581 -10.23 20.07 -14.08
CA GLY A 581 -9.89 20.84 -15.28
C GLY A 581 -10.80 20.60 -16.48
N ASP A 582 -11.59 19.51 -16.49
CA ASP A 582 -12.49 19.21 -17.61
C ASP A 582 -13.66 20.18 -17.68
N ALA A 583 -14.16 20.43 -18.88
CA ALA A 583 -15.40 21.17 -19.13
C ALA A 583 -16.57 20.19 -19.29
N ILE A 584 -17.65 20.38 -18.53
CA ILE A 584 -18.86 19.53 -18.58
C ILE A 584 -20.12 20.34 -18.83
N ASN A 585 -21.11 19.73 -19.48
CA ASN A 585 -22.44 20.33 -19.65
C ASN A 585 -23.45 19.65 -18.72
N VAL A 586 -24.24 20.47 -18.04
CA VAL A 586 -25.23 20.02 -17.06
C VAL A 586 -26.60 20.52 -17.45
N SER A 587 -27.61 19.66 -17.33
CA SER A 587 -29.00 20.01 -17.63
C SER A 587 -29.94 19.57 -16.52
N VAL A 588 -31.00 20.34 -16.31
CA VAL A 588 -32.04 20.08 -15.30
C VAL A 588 -33.37 19.87 -16.01
N ASN A 589 -34.02 18.75 -15.72
CA ASN A 589 -35.36 18.43 -16.21
C ASN A 589 -36.36 18.51 -15.06
N ALA A 590 -37.38 19.35 -15.20
CA ALA A 590 -38.50 19.48 -14.26
C ALA A 590 -39.84 19.14 -14.94
N PRO A 591 -40.80 18.53 -14.21
CA PRO A 591 -42.16 18.36 -14.72
C PRO A 591 -42.82 19.69 -15.06
N SER A 592 -43.74 19.71 -16.02
CA SER A 592 -44.47 20.93 -16.44
C SER A 592 -45.30 21.57 -15.32
N SER A 593 -45.63 20.83 -14.27
CA SER A 593 -46.33 21.32 -13.08
C SER A 593 -45.40 22.03 -12.07
N VAL A 594 -44.08 21.94 -12.24
CA VAL A 594 -43.08 22.51 -11.33
C VAL A 594 -42.33 23.60 -12.06
N ARG A 595 -42.41 24.84 -11.55
CA ARG A 595 -41.68 25.97 -12.12
C ARG A 595 -40.39 26.19 -11.34
N ILE A 596 -39.24 26.04 -11.99
CA ILE A 596 -37.96 26.44 -11.39
C ILE A 596 -37.90 27.97 -11.41
N LYS A 597 -37.68 28.59 -10.24
CA LYS A 597 -37.60 30.05 -10.08
C LYS A 597 -36.17 30.55 -10.04
N SER A 598 -35.30 29.78 -9.38
CA SER A 598 -33.88 30.08 -9.33
C SER A 598 -33.07 28.80 -9.25
N LEU A 599 -31.86 28.87 -9.80
CA LEU A 599 -30.89 27.79 -9.80
C LEU A 599 -29.50 28.36 -9.49
N ARG A 600 -28.79 27.70 -8.58
CA ARG A 600 -27.38 27.94 -8.29
C ARG A 600 -26.56 26.68 -8.55
N LEU A 601 -25.47 26.88 -9.29
CA LEU A 601 -24.46 25.87 -9.59
C LEU A 601 -23.10 26.47 -9.24
N ALA A 602 -22.30 25.73 -8.46
CA ALA A 602 -20.97 26.17 -8.03
C ALA A 602 -20.91 27.56 -7.34
N GLY A 603 -22.02 28.01 -6.74
CA GLY A 603 -22.14 29.30 -6.05
C GLY A 603 -22.64 30.46 -6.92
N SER A 604 -22.78 30.28 -8.24
CA SER A 604 -23.27 31.30 -9.17
C SER A 604 -24.77 31.14 -9.44
N ARG A 605 -25.52 32.25 -9.44
CA ARG A 605 -26.94 32.28 -9.85
C ARG A 605 -27.01 32.29 -11.37
N HIS A 606 -27.79 31.37 -11.92
CA HIS A 606 -28.11 31.37 -13.34
C HIS A 606 -29.55 31.86 -13.52
N GLN A 607 -29.71 33.06 -14.10
CA GLN A 607 -30.99 33.53 -14.60
C GLN A 607 -31.13 33.03 -16.04
N LEU A 608 -31.86 31.94 -16.22
CA LEU A 608 -32.23 31.46 -17.55
C LEU A 608 -33.73 31.69 -17.72
N PRO A 609 -34.22 32.02 -18.93
CA PRO A 609 -35.65 32.10 -19.19
C PRO A 609 -36.26 30.72 -18.92
N PHE A 610 -36.99 30.60 -17.80
CA PHE A 610 -37.56 29.34 -17.32
C PHE A 610 -38.80 28.98 -18.16
N GLU A 611 -38.57 28.47 -19.37
CA GLU A 611 -39.60 27.79 -20.15
C GLU A 611 -39.64 26.31 -19.75
N ASN A 612 -40.84 25.77 -19.57
CA ASN A 612 -41.08 24.45 -18.97
C ASN A 612 -40.31 23.32 -19.68
N GLY A 613 -39.71 22.41 -18.91
CA GLY A 613 -39.12 21.17 -19.40
C GLY A 613 -37.64 20.99 -19.01
N LYS A 614 -36.75 21.18 -19.99
CA LYS A 614 -35.29 20.95 -19.90
C LYS A 614 -34.54 22.28 -19.94
N ILE A 615 -33.64 22.48 -18.99
CA ILE A 615 -32.78 23.66 -18.89
C ILE A 615 -31.34 23.19 -19.07
N ASP A 616 -30.68 23.67 -20.11
CA ASP A 616 -29.24 23.48 -20.31
C ASP A 616 -28.48 24.61 -19.61
N LEU A 617 -27.57 24.25 -18.70
CA LEU A 617 -26.73 25.20 -17.98
C LEU A 617 -25.47 25.52 -18.79
N PRO A 618 -24.82 26.68 -18.54
CA PRO A 618 -23.52 26.97 -19.15
C PRO A 618 -22.49 25.89 -18.86
N THR A 619 -21.58 25.66 -19.80
CA THR A 619 -20.48 24.72 -19.64
C THR A 619 -19.66 25.09 -18.41
N LEU A 620 -19.43 24.11 -17.53
CA LEU A 620 -18.78 24.28 -16.25
C LEU A 620 -17.42 23.55 -16.24
N THR A 621 -16.36 24.26 -15.84
CA THR A 621 -15.06 23.62 -15.60
C THR A 621 -15.03 22.98 -14.21
N VAL A 622 -14.63 21.72 -14.12
CA VAL A 622 -14.50 20.99 -12.86
C VAL A 622 -13.29 21.51 -12.08
N THR A 623 -13.53 22.43 -11.14
CA THR A 623 -12.48 22.95 -10.27
C THR A 623 -12.30 22.08 -9.02
N PRO A 624 -11.14 22.18 -8.32
CA PRO A 624 -10.93 21.47 -7.05
C PRO A 624 -12.01 21.77 -6.01
N LYS A 625 -12.50 23.02 -5.96
CA LYS A 625 -13.57 23.46 -5.07
C LYS A 625 -14.89 22.73 -5.36
N ILE A 626 -15.25 22.62 -6.64
CA ILE A 626 -16.47 21.95 -7.08
C ILE A 626 -16.39 20.43 -6.84
N ALA A 627 -15.22 19.82 -7.10
CA ALA A 627 -15.01 18.40 -6.85
C ALA A 627 -15.03 18.06 -5.34
N ALA A 628 -14.55 18.97 -4.48
CA ALA A 628 -14.57 18.78 -3.03
C ALA A 628 -15.99 18.86 -2.43
N SER A 629 -16.85 19.75 -2.93
CA SER A 629 -18.23 19.94 -2.42
C SER A 629 -19.24 18.90 -2.94
N GLY A 630 -18.81 17.96 -3.79
CA GLY A 630 -19.64 16.86 -4.27
C GLY A 630 -20.63 17.25 -5.37
N PHE A 631 -20.34 18.31 -6.14
CA PHE A 631 -21.06 18.70 -7.35
C PHE A 631 -22.59 18.76 -7.17
N LYS A 632 -23.08 19.75 -6.41
CA LYS A 632 -24.51 19.93 -6.11
C LYS A 632 -25.11 21.14 -6.83
N ILE A 633 -26.38 21.02 -7.20
CA ILE A 633 -27.24 22.09 -7.70
C ILE A 633 -28.31 22.37 -6.66
N ALA A 634 -28.40 23.62 -6.21
CA ALA A 634 -29.49 24.10 -5.39
C ALA A 634 -30.52 24.83 -6.26
N MET A 635 -31.79 24.53 -6.07
CA MET A 635 -32.91 25.09 -6.82
C MET A 635 -34.01 25.54 -5.88
N ILE A 636 -34.61 26.69 -6.19
CA ILE A 636 -35.90 27.08 -5.63
C ILE A 636 -36.97 26.80 -6.68
N VAL A 637 -37.98 26.02 -6.32
CA VAL A 637 -39.05 25.61 -7.22
C VAL A 637 -40.41 25.95 -6.64
N GLU A 638 -41.35 26.27 -7.51
CA GLU A 638 -42.74 26.58 -7.18
C GLU A 638 -43.65 25.44 -7.66
N PHE A 639 -44.49 24.93 -6.77
CA PHE A 639 -45.49 23.90 -7.04
C PHE A 639 -46.76 24.21 -6.23
N GLU A 640 -47.90 24.33 -6.89
CA GLU A 640 -49.20 24.70 -6.27
C GLU A 640 -49.08 25.97 -5.40
N GLU A 641 -48.43 27.01 -5.93
CA GLU A 641 -48.17 28.31 -5.26
C GLU A 641 -47.29 28.23 -3.99
N LYS A 642 -46.80 27.04 -3.63
CA LYS A 642 -45.82 26.84 -2.55
C LYS A 642 -44.42 26.74 -3.12
N LYS A 643 -43.45 27.34 -2.43
CA LYS A 643 -42.03 27.28 -2.78
C LYS A 643 -41.31 26.19 -2.01
N TYR A 644 -40.44 25.45 -2.68
CA TYR A 644 -39.65 24.37 -2.12
C TYR A 644 -38.18 24.54 -2.51
N ARG A 645 -37.27 24.21 -1.59
CA ARG A 645 -35.83 24.08 -1.89
C ARG A 645 -35.54 22.66 -2.31
N VAL A 646 -34.81 22.49 -3.40
CA VAL A 646 -34.39 21.18 -3.90
C VAL A 646 -32.90 21.21 -4.18
N THR A 647 -32.17 20.32 -3.53
CA THR A 647 -30.75 20.10 -3.80
C THR A 647 -30.60 18.76 -4.53
N LYS A 648 -29.94 18.77 -5.69
CA LYS A 648 -29.65 17.55 -6.46
C LYS A 648 -28.15 17.45 -6.72
N ALA A 649 -27.59 16.26 -6.51
CA ALA A 649 -26.23 15.96 -6.95
C ALA A 649 -26.20 15.84 -8.48
N VAL A 650 -25.17 16.38 -9.11
CA VAL A 650 -24.88 16.15 -10.53
C VAL A 650 -24.31 14.74 -10.66
N PRO A 651 -24.82 13.89 -11.57
CA PRO A 651 -24.41 12.50 -11.69
C PRO A 651 -23.06 12.34 -12.42
N VAL A 652 -22.02 13.00 -11.92
CA VAL A 652 -20.66 12.97 -12.47
C VAL A 652 -19.70 12.45 -11.41
N THR A 653 -18.86 11.48 -11.79
CA THR A 653 -17.78 11.00 -10.92
C THR A 653 -16.52 11.80 -11.22
N THR A 654 -16.04 12.56 -10.23
CA THR A 654 -14.83 13.36 -10.39
C THR A 654 -13.58 12.54 -10.06
N SER A 655 -12.53 12.69 -10.86
CA SER A 655 -11.20 12.11 -10.61
C SER A 655 -10.08 13.10 -10.89
N GLY A 656 -8.87 12.81 -10.42
CA GLY A 656 -7.68 13.61 -10.74
C GLY A 656 -6.88 13.95 -9.50
N SER A 657 -5.94 14.89 -9.63
CA SER A 657 -5.12 15.30 -8.50
C SER A 657 -4.82 16.79 -8.52
N VAL A 658 -4.58 17.32 -7.33
CA VAL A 658 -4.14 18.70 -7.14
C VAL A 658 -2.90 18.71 -6.25
N ARG A 659 -2.00 19.64 -6.53
CA ARG A 659 -0.76 19.89 -5.81
C ARG A 659 -0.92 21.15 -4.95
N TRP A 660 -0.49 21.09 -3.70
CA TRP A 660 -0.39 22.26 -2.84
C TRP A 660 0.92 23.00 -3.10
N ASN A 661 0.84 24.28 -3.48
CA ASN A 661 2.03 25.11 -3.74
C ASN A 661 2.42 26.03 -2.56
N GLY A 662 1.73 25.91 -1.41
CA GLY A 662 1.90 26.79 -0.25
C GLY A 662 0.75 27.79 -0.06
N TYR A 663 0.05 28.16 -1.13
CA TYR A 663 -1.01 29.18 -1.10
C TYR A 663 -2.31 28.74 -1.82
N SER A 664 -2.20 27.90 -2.86
CA SER A 664 -3.32 27.39 -3.66
C SER A 664 -3.17 25.91 -4.01
N TRP A 665 -4.30 25.33 -4.41
CA TRP A 665 -4.40 24.00 -4.99
C TRP A 665 -4.35 24.10 -6.51
N ASP A 666 -3.22 23.70 -7.10
CA ASP A 666 -3.03 23.72 -8.53
C ASP A 666 -3.38 22.34 -9.12
N PRO A 667 -4.17 22.25 -10.19
CA PRO A 667 -4.46 20.99 -10.84
C PRO A 667 -3.19 20.39 -11.45
N VAL A 668 -2.95 19.11 -11.19
CA VAL A 668 -1.93 18.34 -11.91
C VAL A 668 -2.57 17.85 -13.19
N GLN A 669 -2.11 18.36 -14.32
CA GLN A 669 -2.66 18.01 -15.63
C GLN A 669 -2.19 16.60 -16.01
N ARG A 670 -3.12 15.79 -16.51
CA ARG A 670 -2.83 14.41 -16.91
C ARG A 670 -1.76 14.36 -17.98
N GLU A 671 -1.81 15.27 -18.95
CA GLU A 671 -0.93 15.30 -20.11
C GLU A 671 0.50 15.73 -19.74
N THR A 672 0.68 16.41 -18.60
CA THR A 672 1.98 16.91 -18.17
C THR A 672 2.80 15.85 -17.43
N ALA A 673 4.11 15.86 -17.67
CA ALA A 673 5.04 15.03 -16.91
C ALA A 673 5.22 15.61 -15.50
N LEU A 674 5.15 14.75 -14.48
CA LEU A 674 5.42 15.12 -13.10
C LEU A 674 6.91 14.93 -12.78
N GLU A 675 7.54 15.88 -12.11
CA GLU A 675 8.89 15.68 -11.58
C GLU A 675 8.87 14.74 -10.36
N ALA A 676 9.78 13.78 -10.31
CA ALA A 676 9.92 12.85 -9.19
C ALA A 676 10.19 13.59 -7.86
N ASP A 677 10.99 14.66 -7.89
CA ASP A 677 11.27 15.50 -6.72
C ASP A 677 10.01 16.24 -6.23
N ASP A 678 9.15 16.68 -7.15
CA ASP A 678 7.89 17.34 -6.81
C ASP A 678 6.96 16.36 -6.06
N ALA A 679 6.89 15.12 -6.53
CA ALA A 679 6.07 14.07 -5.92
C ALA A 679 6.44 13.78 -4.46
N GLN A 680 7.71 13.97 -4.10
CA GLN A 680 8.22 13.82 -2.74
C GLN A 680 8.10 15.12 -1.92
N SER A 681 8.27 16.28 -2.56
CA SER A 681 8.35 17.58 -1.87
C SER A 681 6.98 18.20 -1.60
N TYR A 682 6.03 18.03 -2.52
CA TYR A 682 4.70 18.64 -2.41
C TYR A 682 3.65 17.69 -1.84
N THR A 683 2.63 18.28 -1.24
CA THR A 683 1.45 17.56 -0.77
C THR A 683 0.40 17.49 -1.87
N TYR A 684 -0.14 16.30 -2.11
CA TYR A 684 -1.16 16.06 -3.14
C TYR A 684 -2.49 15.66 -2.51
N LYS A 685 -3.59 16.11 -3.13
CA LYS A 685 -4.95 15.62 -2.85
C LYS A 685 -5.47 14.90 -4.07
N LEU A 686 -5.78 13.61 -3.90
CA LEU A 686 -6.32 12.76 -4.94
C LEU A 686 -7.85 12.77 -4.88
N PHE A 687 -8.48 13.16 -5.97
CA PHE A 687 -9.90 12.99 -6.19
C PHE A 687 -10.11 11.63 -6.84
N LEU A 688 -10.75 10.72 -6.11
CA LEU A 688 -10.94 9.34 -6.53
C LEU A 688 -12.43 9.00 -6.66
N PRO A 689 -12.81 8.17 -7.65
CA PRO A 689 -14.14 7.57 -7.75
C PRO A 689 -14.57 6.87 -6.45
N GLN A 690 -15.87 6.91 -6.12
CA GLN A 690 -16.40 6.34 -4.87
C GLN A 690 -16.05 4.85 -4.70
N ARG A 691 -16.11 4.07 -5.78
CA ARG A 691 -15.73 2.64 -5.79
C ARG A 691 -14.30 2.37 -5.30
N ILE A 692 -13.36 3.30 -5.50
CA ILE A 692 -11.98 3.22 -5.00
C ILE A 692 -11.94 3.68 -3.53
N LYS A 693 -12.68 4.74 -3.18
CA LYS A 693 -12.78 5.25 -1.80
C LYS A 693 -13.33 4.23 -0.81
N ASP A 694 -14.24 3.36 -1.26
CA ASP A 694 -14.86 2.32 -0.44
C ASP A 694 -13.88 1.17 -0.11
N ASN A 695 -12.90 0.90 -0.98
CA ASN A 695 -11.95 -0.22 -0.85
C ASN A 695 -10.48 0.20 -1.04
N LEU A 696 -10.05 1.28 -0.39
CA LEU A 696 -8.70 1.84 -0.57
C LEU A 696 -7.56 0.85 -0.32
N THR A 697 -7.78 -0.18 0.50
CA THR A 697 -6.75 -1.19 0.82
C THR A 697 -6.32 -2.03 -0.38
N ASP A 698 -7.19 -2.14 -1.38
CA ASP A 698 -6.99 -2.97 -2.56
C ASP A 698 -6.31 -2.20 -3.71
N PHE A 699 -6.16 -0.88 -3.56
CA PHE A 699 -5.61 0.01 -4.57
C PHE A 699 -4.28 0.62 -4.12
N GLY A 700 -3.40 0.84 -5.09
CA GLY A 700 -2.08 1.44 -4.90
C GLY A 700 -1.81 2.51 -5.95
N ILE A 701 -0.80 3.33 -5.66
CA ILE A 701 -0.17 4.24 -6.61
C ILE A 701 0.98 3.47 -7.27
N PHE A 702 1.05 3.55 -8.59
CA PHE A 702 2.06 2.90 -9.39
C PHE A 702 2.65 3.88 -10.40
N GLU A 703 3.97 3.87 -10.56
CA GLU A 703 4.67 4.45 -11.70
C GLU A 703 4.84 3.33 -12.74
N GLY A 704 3.96 3.29 -13.73
CA GLY A 704 3.83 2.16 -14.64
C GLY A 704 3.47 0.88 -13.90
N ASP A 705 4.46 0.00 -13.75
CA ASP A 705 4.34 -1.29 -13.06
C ASP A 705 5.03 -1.30 -11.68
N SER A 706 5.78 -0.24 -11.35
CA SER A 706 6.42 -0.07 -10.04
C SER A 706 5.42 0.41 -9.00
N PHE A 707 5.25 -0.32 -7.91
CA PHE A 707 4.42 0.10 -6.79
C PHE A 707 5.11 1.23 -6.00
N CYS A 708 4.51 2.41 -5.93
CA CYS A 708 5.06 3.59 -5.26
C CYS A 708 4.52 3.77 -3.84
N GLY A 709 3.28 3.33 -3.58
CA GLY A 709 2.67 3.47 -2.26
C GLY A 709 1.19 3.14 -2.21
N ARG A 710 0.64 3.03 -1.00
CA ARG A 710 -0.81 2.86 -0.80
C ARG A 710 -1.55 4.19 -0.88
N LEU A 711 -2.82 4.11 -1.27
CA LEU A 711 -3.73 5.24 -1.16
C LEU A 711 -4.06 5.53 0.29
N LYS A 712 -4.09 6.81 0.64
CA LYS A 712 -4.63 7.32 1.90
C LYS A 712 -5.89 8.13 1.63
N ARG A 713 -6.80 8.18 2.61
CA ARG A 713 -7.99 9.06 2.56
C ARG A 713 -7.61 10.54 2.64
N ARG A 714 -6.46 10.84 3.24
CA ARG A 714 -5.95 12.19 3.48
C ARG A 714 -4.97 12.61 2.40
N ARG A 715 -4.67 13.91 2.36
CA ARG A 715 -3.58 14.47 1.56
C ARG A 715 -2.28 13.69 1.82
N GLN A 716 -1.47 13.48 0.80
CA GLN A 716 -0.24 12.71 0.93
C GLN A 716 0.81 13.16 -0.09
N HIS A 717 2.08 12.96 0.25
CA HIS A 717 3.14 12.87 -0.76
C HIS A 717 2.91 11.61 -1.61
N LEU A 718 3.28 11.65 -2.88
CA LEU A 718 3.08 10.51 -3.80
C LEU A 718 4.17 9.45 -3.65
N GLY A 719 5.21 9.74 -2.87
CA GLY A 719 6.28 8.81 -2.53
C GLY A 719 7.54 9.05 -3.35
N LEU A 720 8.49 8.13 -3.23
CA LEU A 720 9.68 8.12 -4.07
C LEU A 720 9.30 7.56 -5.44
N LEU A 721 9.47 8.37 -6.48
CA LEU A 721 9.25 7.97 -7.87
C LEU A 721 10.60 7.85 -8.59
N SER A 722 10.67 6.94 -9.56
CA SER A 722 11.86 6.62 -10.35
C SER A 722 12.15 7.70 -11.38
N GLY A 723 11.11 8.14 -12.10
CA GLY A 723 11.17 9.18 -13.11
C GLY A 723 11.71 8.72 -14.47
N TYR A 724 11.45 7.46 -14.86
CA TYR A 724 11.87 6.91 -16.16
C TYR A 724 10.82 7.05 -17.26
N GLY A 725 9.84 7.94 -17.08
CA GLY A 725 8.84 8.30 -18.09
C GLY A 725 7.53 7.53 -18.00
N ALA A 726 7.39 6.58 -17.08
CA ALA A 726 6.16 5.81 -16.95
C ALA A 726 5.01 6.67 -16.38
N PRO A 727 3.75 6.39 -16.76
CA PRO A 727 2.60 7.10 -16.23
C PRO A 727 2.41 6.81 -14.73
N LEU A 728 1.99 7.80 -13.97
CA LEU A 728 1.59 7.61 -12.57
C LEU A 728 0.10 7.28 -12.52
N VAL A 729 -0.24 6.09 -12.04
CA VAL A 729 -1.60 5.57 -12.03
C VAL A 729 -2.00 5.05 -10.65
N VAL A 730 -3.28 5.21 -10.32
CA VAL A 730 -3.92 4.51 -9.22
C VAL A 730 -4.62 3.29 -9.79
N LYS A 731 -4.20 2.08 -9.42
CA LYS A 731 -4.83 0.84 -9.89
C LYS A 731 -4.95 -0.19 -8.77
N LYS A 732 -5.83 -1.18 -8.99
CA LYS A 732 -5.98 -2.31 -8.08
C LYS A 732 -4.70 -3.15 -8.06
N MET A 733 -4.24 -3.57 -6.89
CA MET A 733 -2.96 -4.29 -6.76
C MET A 733 -3.01 -5.71 -7.38
N PHE A 734 -4.17 -6.36 -7.35
CA PHE A 734 -4.37 -7.74 -7.84
C PHE A 734 -5.68 -7.88 -8.63
N ASN A 735 -5.69 -8.79 -9.62
CA ASN A 735 -6.85 -9.10 -10.45
C ASN A 735 -7.45 -7.86 -11.15
N ALA A 736 -6.59 -6.94 -11.61
CA ALA A 736 -7.02 -5.81 -12.43
C ALA A 736 -7.40 -6.35 -13.82
N THR A 737 -8.67 -6.68 -14.01
CA THR A 737 -9.13 -7.32 -15.26
C THR A 737 -9.62 -6.33 -16.32
N GLN A 738 -9.66 -5.02 -16.04
CA GLN A 738 -10.13 -3.98 -16.99
C GLN A 738 -9.45 -2.61 -16.78
N GLU A 739 -9.30 -1.83 -17.87
CA GLU A 739 -8.88 -0.41 -17.86
C GLU A 739 -9.75 0.44 -16.91
N ASP A 740 -11.00 0.03 -16.75
CA ASP A 740 -11.98 0.68 -15.89
C ASP A 740 -11.61 0.69 -14.40
N ASP A 741 -10.58 -0.03 -13.95
CA ASP A 741 -10.07 -0.08 -12.56
C ASP A 741 -8.85 0.81 -12.29
N SER A 742 -8.44 1.64 -13.25
CA SER A 742 -7.31 2.56 -13.11
C SER A 742 -7.72 4.03 -13.19
N VAL A 743 -7.01 4.89 -12.47
CA VAL A 743 -7.11 6.35 -12.57
C VAL A 743 -5.71 6.89 -12.80
N GLU A 744 -5.45 7.42 -13.99
CA GLU A 744 -4.19 8.06 -14.31
C GLU A 744 -4.10 9.43 -13.63
N ILE A 745 -2.99 9.67 -12.94
CA ILE A 745 -2.64 10.94 -12.28
C ILE A 745 -1.87 11.82 -13.27
N CYS A 746 -0.85 11.26 -13.93
CA CYS A 746 -0.07 11.93 -14.96
C CYS A 746 0.46 10.92 -15.99
N SER A 747 0.71 11.40 -17.21
CA SER A 747 1.10 10.61 -18.38
C SER A 747 2.53 10.11 -18.32
N ALA A 748 3.39 10.81 -17.57
CA ALA A 748 4.78 10.45 -17.36
C ALA A 748 5.29 11.01 -16.03
N VAL A 749 6.25 10.32 -15.43
CA VAL A 749 7.09 10.85 -14.35
C VAL A 749 8.52 11.00 -14.88
N ARG A 750 9.17 12.13 -14.62
CA ARG A 750 10.56 12.38 -15.02
C ARG A 750 11.42 12.77 -13.83
N ASN A 751 12.73 12.52 -13.92
CA ASN A 751 13.67 12.88 -12.87
C ASN A 751 14.84 13.68 -13.46
N SER A 752 14.65 14.97 -13.64
CA SER A 752 15.69 15.91 -14.10
C SER A 752 16.73 16.24 -13.01
N GLY A 753 16.51 15.79 -11.77
CA GLY A 753 17.34 16.13 -10.61
C GLY A 753 17.36 17.63 -10.34
N ILE A 754 18.53 18.15 -9.97
CA ILE A 754 18.69 19.56 -9.55
C ILE A 754 18.71 20.58 -10.69
N LEU A 755 18.83 20.12 -11.94
CA LEU A 755 18.93 21.00 -13.11
C LEU A 755 17.55 21.59 -13.44
N HIS A 756 17.47 22.91 -13.58
CA HIS A 756 16.25 23.61 -14.01
C HIS A 756 16.25 23.81 -15.53
N SER A 757 17.32 24.41 -16.05
CA SER A 757 17.51 24.65 -17.48
C SER A 757 18.98 24.76 -17.83
N ALA A 758 19.30 24.41 -19.07
CA ALA A 758 20.57 24.67 -19.73
C ALA A 758 20.27 25.28 -21.10
N THR A 759 20.81 26.46 -21.36
CA THR A 759 20.60 27.22 -22.59
C THR A 759 21.89 27.93 -23.00
N TYR A 760 22.05 28.19 -24.30
CA TYR A 760 23.14 29.02 -24.80
C TYR A 760 22.89 30.48 -24.42
N ALA A 761 23.82 31.08 -23.67
CA ALA A 761 23.85 32.52 -23.43
C ALA A 761 24.41 33.28 -24.65
N ASP A 762 25.37 32.66 -25.35
CA ASP A 762 25.93 33.08 -26.63
C ASP A 762 26.38 31.84 -27.44
N ASN A 763 27.06 32.02 -28.58
CA ASN A 763 27.47 30.91 -29.45
C ASN A 763 28.50 29.93 -28.84
N VAL A 764 29.07 30.23 -27.68
CA VAL A 764 30.12 29.43 -27.04
C VAL A 764 29.88 29.20 -25.54
N THR A 765 28.97 29.94 -24.91
CA THR A 765 28.73 29.88 -23.47
C THR A 765 27.36 29.26 -23.20
N ILE A 766 27.35 28.19 -22.40
CA ILE A 766 26.13 27.56 -21.91
C ILE A 766 25.88 28.04 -20.48
N GLN A 767 24.71 28.63 -20.25
CA GLN A 767 24.21 28.95 -18.93
C GLN A 767 23.43 27.75 -18.38
N ILE A 768 23.73 27.39 -17.14
CA ILE A 768 23.19 26.22 -16.44
C ILE A 768 22.52 26.73 -15.16
N ASP A 769 21.19 26.67 -15.11
CA ASP A 769 20.40 27.12 -13.98
C ASP A 769 19.89 25.93 -13.15
N PHE A 770 19.94 26.09 -11.83
CA PHE A 770 19.57 25.05 -10.86
C PHE A 770 18.26 25.37 -10.15
N LYS A 771 17.50 24.32 -9.81
CA LYS A 771 16.25 24.44 -9.03
C LYS A 771 16.48 24.91 -7.59
N ARG A 772 17.71 24.74 -7.08
CA ARG A 772 18.16 25.11 -5.74
C ARG A 772 19.63 25.53 -5.78
N PRO A 773 20.11 26.32 -4.81
CA PRO A 773 21.52 26.71 -4.74
C PRO A 773 22.46 25.50 -4.82
N LEU A 774 23.54 25.64 -5.58
CA LEU A 774 24.57 24.61 -5.76
C LEU A 774 25.96 25.25 -5.90
N ASP A 775 26.80 25.01 -4.90
CA ASP A 775 28.18 25.48 -4.91
C ASP A 775 29.06 24.63 -5.83
N LEU A 776 29.82 25.30 -6.69
CA LEU A 776 30.80 24.65 -7.55
C LEU A 776 31.96 24.10 -6.71
N ALA A 777 32.40 22.88 -7.02
CA ALA A 777 33.44 22.17 -6.28
C ALA A 777 34.25 21.27 -7.23
N ASP A 778 35.46 20.91 -6.84
CA ASP A 778 36.47 20.22 -7.69
C ASP A 778 36.02 18.86 -8.24
N LYS A 779 35.00 18.25 -7.63
CA LYS A 779 34.44 16.95 -8.04
C LYS A 779 33.25 17.05 -8.99
N HIS A 780 32.84 18.27 -9.33
CA HIS A 780 31.77 18.48 -10.30
C HIS A 780 32.27 18.29 -11.72
N ALA A 781 31.42 17.68 -12.55
CA ALA A 781 31.63 17.58 -13.99
C ALA A 781 30.32 17.87 -14.73
N VAL A 782 30.44 18.55 -15.87
CA VAL A 782 29.32 18.76 -16.80
C VAL A 782 29.55 17.90 -18.04
N ILE A 783 28.54 17.12 -18.41
CA ILE A 783 28.57 16.23 -19.57
C ILE A 783 27.61 16.81 -20.60
N ILE A 784 28.13 17.16 -21.78
CA ILE A 784 27.36 17.74 -22.88
C ILE A 784 27.32 16.71 -24.00
N TRP A 785 26.13 16.40 -24.49
CA TRP A 785 25.94 15.45 -25.58
C TRP A 785 25.52 16.16 -26.86
N PRO A 786 26.44 16.34 -27.84
CA PRO A 786 26.11 16.89 -29.15
C PRO A 786 25.26 15.92 -29.98
N ASP A 787 24.53 16.42 -30.97
CA ASP A 787 23.64 15.64 -31.83
C ASP A 787 24.36 14.71 -32.82
N ASP A 788 25.64 14.95 -33.06
CA ASP A 788 26.42 14.32 -34.12
C ASP A 788 27.63 13.51 -33.64
N SER A 789 27.96 13.56 -32.35
CA SER A 789 29.23 13.06 -31.79
C SER A 789 29.10 12.53 -30.35
N GLU A 790 30.20 11.95 -29.83
CA GLU A 790 30.23 11.42 -28.46
C GLU A 790 30.15 12.55 -27.41
N PRO A 791 29.66 12.27 -26.19
CA PRO A 791 29.58 13.27 -25.14
C PRO A 791 30.94 13.88 -24.79
N THR A 792 30.95 15.19 -24.61
CA THR A 792 32.10 15.98 -24.14
C THR A 792 31.99 16.20 -22.64
N PHE A 793 33.12 16.14 -21.94
CA PHE A 793 33.22 16.25 -20.50
C PHE A 793 33.95 17.53 -20.14
N LEU A 794 33.33 18.34 -19.28
CA LEU A 794 33.93 19.53 -18.71
C LEU A 794 34.21 19.30 -17.23
N SER A 795 35.42 19.59 -16.83
CA SER A 795 35.87 19.61 -15.43
C SER A 795 35.40 20.88 -14.72
N SER A 796 35.51 20.91 -13.38
CA SER A 796 35.21 22.11 -12.59
C SER A 796 36.06 23.33 -12.97
N GLU A 797 37.24 23.14 -13.55
CA GLU A 797 38.14 24.22 -13.99
C GLU A 797 37.60 24.96 -15.23
N GLU A 798 36.75 24.29 -16.01
CA GLU A 798 36.13 24.82 -17.23
C GLU A 798 34.75 25.45 -16.95
N LEU A 799 34.36 25.50 -15.68
CA LEU A 799 33.09 26.02 -15.20
C LEU A 799 33.32 27.28 -14.37
N SER A 800 32.40 28.24 -14.48
CA SER A 800 32.37 29.42 -13.61
C SER A 800 31.00 29.56 -12.96
N GLN A 801 30.99 29.82 -11.66
CA GLN A 801 29.74 30.09 -10.93
C GLN A 801 29.44 31.58 -10.99
N THR A 802 28.30 31.96 -11.58
CA THR A 802 27.89 33.37 -11.71
C THR A 802 26.91 33.79 -10.63
N SER A 803 26.14 32.85 -10.07
CA SER A 803 25.25 33.06 -8.93
C SER A 803 25.16 31.81 -8.05
N GLU A 804 24.47 31.87 -6.92
CA GLU A 804 24.22 30.69 -6.07
C GLU A 804 23.48 29.56 -6.82
N SER A 805 22.73 29.88 -7.87
CA SER A 805 21.90 28.92 -8.63
C SER A 805 22.21 28.90 -10.12
N THR A 806 23.33 29.47 -10.57
CA THR A 806 23.69 29.53 -11.99
C THR A 806 25.18 29.32 -12.20
N TRP A 807 25.51 28.38 -13.09
CA TRP A 807 26.86 28.17 -13.61
C TRP A 807 26.94 28.54 -15.09
N GLN A 808 28.15 28.77 -15.57
CA GLN A 808 28.49 28.95 -16.97
C GLN A 808 29.56 27.94 -17.37
N ALA A 809 29.40 27.39 -18.57
CA ALA A 809 30.34 26.49 -19.21
C ALA A 809 30.75 27.06 -20.57
N ILE A 810 32.06 27.15 -20.84
CA ILE A 810 32.58 27.67 -22.12
C ILE A 810 32.91 26.48 -23.03
N CYS A 811 32.21 26.36 -24.15
CA CYS A 811 32.28 25.27 -25.12
C CYS A 811 32.34 25.79 -26.57
N PRO A 812 33.53 26.20 -27.06
CA PRO A 812 33.66 26.76 -28.41
C PRO A 812 33.40 25.76 -29.55
N SER A 813 33.53 24.46 -29.25
CA SER A 813 33.43 23.35 -30.21
C SER A 813 32.01 22.82 -30.40
N ILE A 814 31.08 23.13 -29.49
CA ILE A 814 29.72 22.56 -29.49
C ILE A 814 28.71 23.65 -29.84
N ARG A 815 28.15 23.57 -31.05
CA ARG A 815 27.17 24.56 -31.55
C ARG A 815 25.74 24.30 -31.10
N ASP A 816 25.42 23.04 -30.84
CA ASP A 816 24.14 22.59 -30.30
C ASP A 816 24.34 21.32 -29.48
N PHE A 817 23.46 21.07 -28.50
CA PHE A 817 23.48 19.86 -27.69
C PHE A 817 22.08 19.30 -27.52
N ILE A 818 21.98 17.97 -27.52
CA ILE A 818 20.73 17.27 -27.31
C ILE A 818 20.46 17.12 -25.81
N ALA A 819 21.49 16.75 -25.06
CA ALA A 819 21.38 16.53 -23.63
C ALA A 819 22.55 17.15 -22.88
N LEU A 820 22.28 17.59 -21.66
CA LEU A 820 23.28 18.07 -20.72
C LEU A 820 23.03 17.42 -19.37
N ALA A 821 24.09 16.96 -18.72
CA ALA A 821 24.01 16.34 -17.41
C ALA A 821 25.12 16.85 -16.49
N ILE A 822 24.88 16.74 -15.20
CA ILE A 822 25.79 17.19 -14.16
C ILE A 822 26.04 16.03 -13.23
N ALA A 823 27.32 15.80 -12.94
CA ALA A 823 27.79 14.78 -12.04
C ALA A 823 28.55 15.40 -10.86
N TYR A 824 28.48 14.72 -9.72
CA TYR A 824 29.40 14.93 -8.61
C TYR A 824 30.06 13.59 -8.30
N ASP A 825 31.39 13.52 -8.39
CA ASP A 825 32.16 12.28 -8.17
C ASP A 825 31.65 11.11 -9.04
N GLY A 826 31.32 11.42 -10.29
CA GLY A 826 30.79 10.46 -11.26
C GLY A 826 29.30 10.13 -11.13
N VAL A 827 28.64 10.52 -10.04
CA VAL A 827 27.21 10.25 -9.81
C VAL A 827 26.37 11.38 -10.39
N ARG A 828 25.37 11.04 -11.22
CA ARG A 828 24.42 12.03 -11.79
C ARG A 828 23.62 12.73 -10.68
N ILE A 829 23.67 14.06 -10.64
CA ILE A 829 22.87 14.90 -9.74
C ILE A 829 21.76 15.67 -10.47
N GLY A 830 21.89 15.90 -11.78
CA GLY A 830 20.85 16.51 -12.60
C GLY A 830 21.11 16.31 -14.10
N ALA A 831 20.06 16.38 -14.92
CA ALA A 831 20.17 16.26 -16.36
C ALA A 831 18.94 16.81 -17.11
N GLN A 832 19.20 17.29 -18.32
CA GLN A 832 18.25 17.83 -19.29
C GLN A 832 18.45 17.09 -20.61
N TRP A 833 17.34 16.82 -21.29
CA TRP A 833 17.27 16.10 -22.54
C TRP A 833 16.02 16.58 -23.30
N PRO A 834 15.90 16.33 -24.62
CA PRO A 834 14.75 16.78 -25.38
C PRO A 834 13.51 15.96 -25.01
N ASP A 835 12.33 16.48 -25.32
CA ASP A 835 11.09 15.72 -25.12
C ASP A 835 11.04 14.43 -25.98
N SER A 836 11.60 14.48 -27.19
CA SER A 836 11.75 13.34 -28.11
C SER A 836 13.20 13.16 -28.56
N ILE A 837 13.64 11.90 -28.69
CA ILE A 837 14.98 11.51 -29.20
C ILE A 837 14.91 10.80 -30.57
N ASP A 838 13.78 10.89 -31.28
CA ASP A 838 13.56 10.16 -32.53
C ASP A 838 14.62 10.47 -33.59
N SER A 839 14.86 11.76 -33.84
CA SER A 839 15.88 12.23 -34.78
C SER A 839 17.28 11.83 -34.33
N PHE A 840 17.56 11.92 -33.03
CA PHE A 840 18.86 11.56 -32.47
C PHE A 840 19.17 10.08 -32.64
N LEU A 841 18.28 9.17 -32.23
CA LEU A 841 18.54 7.73 -32.37
C LEU A 841 18.63 7.31 -33.83
N ALA A 842 17.87 7.94 -34.73
CA ALA A 842 18.00 7.69 -36.17
C ALA A 842 19.37 8.11 -36.72
N ASN A 843 19.90 9.27 -36.30
CA ASN A 843 21.17 9.82 -36.78
C ASN A 843 22.41 9.20 -36.11
N ALA A 844 22.31 8.91 -34.81
CA ALA A 844 23.42 8.40 -34.01
C ALA A 844 23.74 6.93 -34.32
N SER A 845 22.75 6.15 -34.80
CA SER A 845 22.83 4.71 -35.06
C SER A 845 23.84 4.25 -36.14
N GLY A 846 24.71 5.14 -36.63
CA GLY A 846 25.86 4.80 -37.47
C GLY A 846 27.16 5.55 -37.13
N ARG A 847 27.14 6.42 -36.12
CA ARG A 847 28.27 7.29 -35.73
C ARG A 847 28.79 6.97 -34.33
N ILE A 848 27.87 6.68 -33.41
CA ILE A 848 28.18 6.33 -32.03
C ILE A 848 27.82 4.86 -31.86
N TRP A 849 28.69 4.12 -31.19
CA TRP A 849 28.44 2.71 -30.92
C TRP A 849 27.20 2.53 -30.00
N PRO A 850 26.24 1.65 -30.33
CA PRO A 850 24.97 1.53 -29.60
C PRO A 850 25.10 1.27 -28.10
N GLY A 851 26.13 0.54 -27.67
CA GLY A 851 26.39 0.29 -26.24
C GLY A 851 26.62 1.59 -25.46
N LYS A 852 27.38 2.54 -26.02
CA LYS A 852 27.61 3.86 -25.41
C LYS A 852 26.31 4.66 -25.34
N ILE A 853 25.52 4.68 -26.42
CA ILE A 853 24.22 5.38 -26.44
C ILE A 853 23.34 4.84 -25.31
N ALA A 854 23.23 3.51 -25.19
CA ALA A 854 22.45 2.85 -24.15
C ALA A 854 22.96 3.19 -22.73
N ALA A 855 24.27 3.19 -22.52
CA ALA A 855 24.90 3.51 -21.24
C ALA A 855 24.59 4.94 -20.79
N TYR A 856 24.65 5.92 -21.71
CA TYR A 856 24.35 7.32 -21.40
C TYR A 856 22.86 7.59 -21.21
N LEU A 857 21.96 6.97 -22.01
CA LEU A 857 20.51 7.08 -21.79
C LEU A 857 20.14 6.63 -20.36
N ARG A 858 20.75 5.53 -19.92
CA ARG A 858 20.61 5.02 -18.55
C ARG A 858 21.21 5.97 -17.52
N TRP A 859 22.48 6.36 -17.71
CA TRP A 859 23.21 7.17 -16.73
C TRP A 859 22.58 8.54 -16.54
N MET A 860 22.14 9.19 -17.63
CA MET A 860 21.43 10.48 -17.59
C MET A 860 20.02 10.37 -17.03
N GLY A 861 19.45 9.17 -16.90
CA GLY A 861 18.08 8.95 -16.40
C GLY A 861 17.01 9.36 -17.41
N PHE A 862 17.25 9.13 -18.70
CA PHE A 862 16.32 9.48 -19.77
C PHE A 862 14.97 8.75 -19.60
N PRO A 863 13.82 9.40 -19.86
CA PRO A 863 12.49 8.83 -19.66
C PRO A 863 12.11 7.87 -20.79
N ILE A 864 12.76 6.70 -20.81
CA ILE A 864 12.61 5.64 -21.81
C ILE A 864 11.20 5.04 -21.89
N LEU A 865 10.37 5.23 -20.86
CA LEU A 865 8.98 4.75 -20.80
C LEU A 865 7.95 5.82 -21.18
N ALA A 866 8.36 7.06 -21.43
CA ALA A 866 7.43 8.11 -21.86
C ALA A 866 6.75 7.71 -23.16
N ALA A 867 5.44 7.91 -23.28
CA ALA A 867 4.64 7.46 -24.42
C ALA A 867 5.22 7.89 -25.78
N ARG A 868 5.78 9.10 -25.86
CA ARG A 868 6.44 9.64 -27.06
C ARG A 868 7.78 9.00 -27.41
N ASN A 869 8.49 8.42 -26.45
CA ASN A 869 9.82 7.83 -26.63
C ASN A 869 9.81 6.30 -26.68
N PHE A 870 8.78 5.67 -26.09
CA PHE A 870 8.74 4.24 -25.83
C PHE A 870 8.97 3.40 -27.08
N ASP A 871 8.27 3.70 -28.18
CA ASP A 871 8.39 2.93 -29.42
C ASP A 871 9.75 3.08 -30.08
N THR A 872 10.33 4.27 -30.07
CA THR A 872 11.64 4.55 -30.66
C THR A 872 12.76 3.89 -29.86
N VAL A 873 12.74 4.05 -28.53
CA VAL A 873 13.71 3.39 -27.64
C VAL A 873 13.59 1.87 -27.76
N ARG A 874 12.37 1.33 -27.83
CA ARG A 874 12.15 -0.11 -28.01
C ARG A 874 12.71 -0.61 -29.34
N LYS A 875 12.48 0.10 -30.45
CA LYS A 875 13.05 -0.23 -31.77
C LYS A 875 14.58 -0.23 -31.73
N PHE A 876 15.20 0.76 -31.09
CA PHE A 876 16.64 0.83 -30.90
C PHE A 876 17.16 -0.35 -30.07
N ALA A 877 16.53 -0.61 -28.91
CA ALA A 877 16.87 -1.70 -28.01
C ALA A 877 16.76 -3.08 -28.68
N TYR A 878 15.79 -3.27 -29.57
CA TYR A 878 15.59 -4.52 -30.30
C TYR A 878 16.53 -4.68 -31.50
N SER A 879 17.03 -3.57 -32.04
CA SER A 879 17.99 -3.59 -33.15
C SER A 879 19.41 -3.93 -32.67
N TYR A 880 19.73 -3.55 -31.43
CA TYR A 880 21.06 -3.78 -30.82
C TYR A 880 20.96 -4.43 -29.42
N PRO A 881 20.27 -5.58 -29.29
CA PRO A 881 19.89 -6.14 -27.99
C PRO A 881 21.09 -6.56 -27.14
N ASP A 882 22.17 -7.04 -27.75
CA ASP A 882 23.39 -7.46 -27.05
C ASP A 882 24.17 -6.29 -26.46
N ASP A 883 24.31 -5.18 -27.21
CA ASP A 883 24.94 -3.96 -26.71
C ASP A 883 24.09 -3.27 -25.63
N VAL A 884 22.77 -3.19 -25.87
CA VAL A 884 21.85 -2.46 -25.00
C VAL A 884 21.63 -3.20 -23.69
N LEU A 885 21.39 -4.51 -23.71
CA LEU A 885 21.24 -5.29 -22.48
C LEU A 885 22.54 -5.32 -21.67
N ALA A 886 23.71 -5.38 -22.32
CA ALA A 886 24.98 -5.30 -21.63
C ALA A 886 25.12 -3.95 -20.90
N ALA A 887 24.88 -2.82 -21.58
CA ALA A 887 24.95 -1.48 -20.97
C ALA A 887 23.87 -1.25 -19.88
N TRP A 888 22.71 -1.89 -19.99
CA TRP A 888 21.60 -1.69 -19.06
C TRP A 888 21.60 -2.62 -17.86
N LEU A 889 22.28 -3.77 -17.93
CA LEU A 889 22.37 -4.76 -16.87
C LEU A 889 23.78 -4.88 -16.26
N SER A 890 24.74 -4.07 -16.71
CA SER A 890 26.10 -4.00 -16.16
C SER A 890 26.71 -2.60 -16.34
N ASP A 891 27.99 -2.44 -16.01
CA ASP A 891 28.72 -1.17 -16.20
C ASP A 891 29.36 -1.05 -17.60
N TYR A 892 28.91 -1.88 -18.54
CA TYR A 892 29.39 -1.91 -19.91
C TYR A 892 29.19 -0.57 -20.63
N ALA A 893 30.21 -0.15 -21.38
CA ALA A 893 30.22 1.04 -22.24
C ALA A 893 30.14 2.41 -21.54
N LEU A 894 30.01 2.47 -20.21
CA LEU A 894 30.01 3.72 -19.48
C LEU A 894 31.42 4.34 -19.44
N HIS A 895 31.52 5.66 -19.54
CA HIS A 895 32.79 6.37 -19.47
C HIS A 895 33.47 6.17 -18.10
N THR A 896 34.80 6.05 -18.10
CA THR A 896 35.57 5.88 -16.86
C THR A 896 35.42 7.11 -15.97
N GLY A 897 35.05 6.91 -14.71
CA GLY A 897 34.79 8.00 -13.77
C GLY A 897 33.32 8.40 -13.66
N LEU A 898 32.42 7.84 -14.47
CA LEU A 898 30.98 7.91 -14.23
C LEU A 898 30.50 6.66 -13.48
N ASN A 899 29.52 6.85 -12.59
CA ASN A 899 28.93 5.80 -11.77
C ASN A 899 27.40 5.84 -11.89
N TYR A 900 26.76 4.68 -12.01
CA TYR A 900 25.31 4.60 -11.92
C TYR A 900 24.82 4.88 -10.50
N HIS A 901 23.69 5.56 -10.39
CA HIS A 901 23.05 5.80 -9.10
C HIS A 901 22.40 4.52 -8.55
N ASN A 902 22.42 4.34 -7.21
CA ASN A 902 22.04 3.13 -6.46
C ASN A 902 20.56 2.66 -6.54
N ASN A 903 19.74 3.17 -7.46
CA ASN A 903 18.35 2.72 -7.66
C ASN A 903 18.24 1.68 -8.77
N TRP A 904 19.07 0.65 -8.67
CA TRP A 904 19.15 -0.44 -9.65
C TRP A 904 17.79 -1.10 -9.92
N SER A 905 16.95 -1.29 -8.89
CA SER A 905 15.62 -1.91 -9.01
C SER A 905 14.66 -1.17 -9.93
N ASP A 906 14.71 0.16 -9.91
CA ASP A 906 13.75 1.01 -10.60
C ASP A 906 14.05 1.03 -12.09
N TRP A 907 15.35 1.14 -12.42
CA TRP A 907 15.85 1.02 -13.77
C TRP A 907 15.50 -0.33 -14.40
N LEU A 908 15.72 -1.43 -13.67
CA LEU A 908 15.38 -2.77 -14.14
C LEU A 908 13.89 -2.93 -14.45
N THR A 909 13.01 -2.22 -13.75
CA THR A 909 11.57 -2.25 -14.04
C THR A 909 11.26 -1.57 -15.38
N ALA A 910 11.99 -0.51 -15.73
CA ALA A 910 11.89 0.10 -17.05
C ALA A 910 12.43 -0.80 -18.16
N VAL A 911 13.58 -1.44 -17.93
CA VAL A 911 14.15 -2.43 -18.87
C VAL A 911 13.18 -3.60 -19.07
N ARG A 912 12.58 -4.12 -17.99
CA ARG A 912 11.56 -5.18 -18.04
C ARG A 912 10.40 -4.79 -18.95
N LYS A 913 9.88 -3.57 -18.81
CA LYS A 913 8.76 -3.09 -19.62
C LYS A 913 9.11 -3.02 -21.10
N LEU A 914 10.33 -2.61 -21.44
CA LEU A 914 10.81 -2.56 -22.82
C LEU A 914 11.00 -3.96 -23.44
N TYR A 915 11.59 -4.90 -22.70
CA TYR A 915 11.96 -6.24 -23.20
C TYR A 915 10.89 -7.32 -22.97
N ARG A 916 9.73 -6.95 -22.42
CA ARG A 916 8.72 -7.88 -21.90
C ARG A 916 8.22 -8.95 -22.87
N ASN A 917 8.15 -8.61 -24.15
CA ASN A 917 7.72 -9.49 -25.25
C ASN A 917 8.84 -9.67 -26.28
N TRP A 918 10.08 -9.42 -25.88
CA TRP A 918 11.22 -9.60 -26.76
C TRP A 918 11.76 -11.02 -26.66
N TYR A 919 12.10 -11.57 -27.82
CA TYR A 919 12.72 -12.88 -27.94
C TYR A 919 13.91 -12.77 -28.90
N PRO A 920 15.08 -13.37 -28.61
CA PRO A 920 16.22 -13.32 -29.52
C PRO A 920 15.87 -13.95 -30.87
N SER A 921 16.07 -13.21 -31.96
CA SER A 921 15.74 -13.69 -33.31
C SER A 921 16.59 -14.88 -33.77
N SER A 922 17.74 -15.11 -33.12
CA SER A 922 18.61 -16.24 -33.41
C SER A 922 19.51 -16.64 -32.23
N PRO A 923 20.04 -17.88 -32.21
CA PRO A 923 21.00 -18.34 -31.19
C PRO A 923 22.28 -17.50 -31.14
N GLN A 924 22.71 -16.93 -32.27
CA GLN A 924 23.91 -16.07 -32.31
C GLN A 924 23.73 -14.78 -31.51
N ILE A 925 22.53 -14.21 -31.50
CA ILE A 925 22.23 -13.02 -30.67
C ILE A 925 22.27 -13.39 -29.19
N ALA A 926 21.66 -14.52 -28.81
CA ALA A 926 21.70 -15.02 -27.43
C ALA A 926 23.14 -15.29 -26.96
N ASN A 927 23.98 -15.89 -27.82
CA ASN A 927 25.41 -16.09 -27.56
C ASN A 927 26.16 -14.77 -27.32
N LYS A 928 25.93 -13.74 -28.14
CA LYS A 928 26.54 -12.41 -27.94
C LYS A 928 26.12 -11.76 -26.63
N ILE A 929 24.84 -11.87 -26.26
CA ILE A 929 24.33 -11.38 -24.96
C ILE A 929 25.05 -12.06 -23.81
N ILE A 930 25.17 -13.40 -23.85
CA ILE A 930 25.85 -14.18 -22.81
C ILE A 930 27.33 -13.80 -22.71
N GLN A 931 28.01 -13.66 -23.84
CA GLN A 931 29.42 -13.25 -23.86
C GLN A 931 29.62 -11.88 -23.23
N LYS A 932 28.82 -10.88 -23.62
CA LYS A 932 28.94 -9.51 -23.11
C LYS A 932 28.58 -9.39 -21.63
N LEU A 933 27.55 -10.09 -21.17
CA LEU A 933 27.13 -10.05 -19.76
C LEU A 933 28.03 -10.85 -18.82
N SER A 934 28.87 -11.74 -19.35
CA SER A 934 29.75 -12.57 -18.53
C SER A 934 31.02 -11.85 -18.03
N ASP A 935 31.32 -10.65 -18.55
CA ASP A 935 32.49 -9.80 -18.22
C ASP A 935 33.88 -10.47 -18.37
N SER A 936 33.95 -11.79 -18.58
CA SER A 936 35.15 -12.60 -18.74
C SER A 936 35.26 -13.10 -20.17
N GLY A 937 36.34 -12.79 -20.90
CA GLY A 937 36.57 -13.23 -22.28
C GLY A 937 36.69 -14.75 -22.52
N ASN A 938 36.37 -15.61 -21.54
CA ASN A 938 36.24 -17.06 -21.67
C ASN A 938 34.76 -17.45 -21.74
N GLN A 939 34.41 -18.69 -22.12
CA GLN A 939 33.03 -19.20 -22.09
C GLN A 939 32.35 -18.79 -20.77
N GLY A 940 31.47 -17.78 -20.88
CA GLY A 940 31.00 -16.99 -19.76
C GLY A 940 30.26 -17.84 -18.74
N ASP A 941 30.40 -17.49 -17.46
CA ASP A 941 29.61 -18.08 -16.39
C ASP A 941 28.12 -17.83 -16.66
N LEU A 942 27.44 -18.81 -17.26
CA LEU A 942 26.03 -18.72 -17.64
C LEU A 942 25.15 -18.46 -16.41
N SER A 943 25.60 -18.90 -15.22
CA SER A 943 24.89 -18.67 -13.97
C SER A 943 24.89 -17.19 -13.59
N LEU A 944 26.01 -16.49 -13.79
CA LEU A 944 26.10 -15.05 -13.59
C LEU A 944 25.19 -14.30 -14.57
N VAL A 945 25.19 -14.70 -15.84
CA VAL A 945 24.31 -14.11 -16.86
C VAL A 945 22.84 -14.36 -16.54
N ALA A 946 22.49 -15.58 -16.12
CA ALA A 946 21.15 -15.94 -15.71
C ALA A 946 20.69 -15.08 -14.53
N ALA A 947 21.56 -14.85 -13.53
CA ALA A 947 21.28 -13.98 -12.40
C ALA A 947 21.06 -12.51 -12.82
N LYS A 948 21.92 -11.97 -13.70
CA LYS A 948 21.76 -10.60 -14.26
C LYS A 948 20.44 -10.45 -15.00
N LEU A 949 20.09 -11.41 -15.87
CA LEU A 949 18.81 -11.40 -16.60
C LEU A 949 17.60 -11.58 -15.67
N LEU A 950 17.72 -12.48 -14.68
CA LEU A 950 16.67 -12.71 -13.68
C LEU A 950 16.38 -11.47 -12.83
N SER A 951 17.43 -10.68 -12.51
CA SER A 951 17.25 -9.43 -11.78
C SER A 951 16.29 -8.48 -12.51
N CYS A 952 16.34 -8.48 -13.85
CA CYS A 952 15.42 -7.78 -14.72
C CYS A 952 14.07 -8.51 -14.81
N ASP A 953 14.05 -9.68 -15.46
CA ASP A 953 12.83 -10.43 -15.75
C ASP A 953 13.10 -11.93 -15.99
N PRO A 954 12.36 -12.85 -15.32
CA PRO A 954 12.52 -14.29 -15.49
C PRO A 954 12.12 -14.79 -16.89
N CYS A 955 11.21 -14.12 -17.59
CA CYS A 955 10.84 -14.45 -18.96
C CYS A 955 11.93 -14.02 -19.94
N LEU A 956 12.54 -12.84 -19.74
CA LEU A 956 13.72 -12.42 -20.52
C LEU A 956 14.89 -13.40 -20.33
N MET A 957 15.15 -13.80 -19.08
CA MET A 957 16.14 -14.84 -18.77
C MET A 957 15.86 -16.13 -19.54
N TYR A 958 14.61 -16.62 -19.48
CA TYR A 958 14.20 -17.82 -20.22
C TYR A 958 14.40 -17.64 -21.72
N SER A 959 13.95 -16.54 -22.32
CA SER A 959 14.06 -16.30 -23.77
C SER A 959 15.50 -16.34 -24.27
N VAL A 960 16.43 -15.70 -23.55
CA VAL A 960 17.86 -15.70 -23.90
C VAL A 960 18.48 -17.08 -23.72
N ILE A 961 18.26 -17.72 -22.56
CA ILE A 961 18.89 -19.00 -22.25
C ILE A 961 18.32 -20.15 -23.08
N HIS A 962 17.02 -20.15 -23.35
CA HIS A 962 16.36 -21.13 -24.21
C HIS A 962 16.92 -21.05 -25.64
N GLU A 963 17.02 -19.84 -26.21
CA GLU A 963 17.55 -19.68 -27.57
C GLU A 963 19.04 -20.03 -27.67
N TRP A 964 19.82 -19.71 -26.63
CA TRP A 964 21.21 -20.19 -26.51
C TRP A 964 21.31 -21.72 -26.46
N TYR A 965 20.47 -22.35 -25.64
CA TYR A 965 20.49 -23.81 -25.43
C TYR A 965 20.18 -24.59 -26.71
N ARG A 966 19.36 -24.03 -27.62
CA ARG A 966 19.05 -24.68 -28.91
C ARG A 966 20.30 -24.98 -29.74
N GLU A 967 21.34 -24.17 -29.61
CA GLU A 967 22.63 -24.37 -30.28
C GLU A 967 23.62 -25.16 -29.40
N SER A 968 23.79 -24.76 -28.12
CA SER A 968 24.81 -25.36 -27.24
C SER A 968 24.48 -26.79 -26.79
N LYS A 969 23.19 -27.08 -26.56
CA LYS A 969 22.68 -28.32 -25.95
C LYS A 969 23.33 -28.69 -24.61
N ASP A 970 23.94 -27.72 -23.92
CA ASP A 970 24.66 -27.96 -22.66
C ASP A 970 23.70 -27.97 -21.46
N ALA A 971 23.18 -29.16 -21.15
CA ALA A 971 22.27 -29.35 -20.02
C ALA A 971 22.94 -29.10 -18.66
N ARG A 972 24.27 -29.24 -18.55
CA ARG A 972 25.00 -29.04 -17.30
C ARG A 972 25.02 -27.56 -16.93
N SER A 973 25.26 -26.68 -17.89
CA SER A 973 25.19 -25.23 -17.67
C SER A 973 23.79 -24.76 -17.28
N ILE A 974 22.73 -25.33 -17.87
CA ILE A 974 21.35 -25.04 -17.45
C ILE A 974 21.12 -25.49 -15.99
N GLN A 975 21.67 -26.64 -15.60
CA GLN A 975 21.55 -27.15 -14.25
C GLN A 975 22.27 -26.25 -13.23
N GLN A 976 23.42 -25.68 -13.59
CA GLN A 976 24.13 -24.69 -12.78
C GLN A 976 23.34 -23.39 -12.63
N CYS A 977 22.68 -22.92 -13.71
CA CYS A 977 21.76 -21.79 -13.63
C CYS A 977 20.60 -22.06 -12.68
N ILE A 978 19.96 -23.24 -12.75
CA ILE A 978 18.88 -23.62 -11.83
C ILE A 978 19.37 -23.60 -10.39
N ASN A 979 20.56 -24.15 -10.12
CA ASN A 979 21.13 -24.15 -8.78
C ASN A 979 21.39 -22.72 -8.30
N THR A 980 21.93 -21.85 -9.15
CA THR A 980 22.19 -20.44 -8.82
C THR A 980 20.91 -19.66 -8.52
N VAL A 981 19.87 -19.83 -9.36
CA VAL A 981 18.55 -19.21 -9.17
C VAL A 981 17.87 -19.68 -7.88
N LEU A 982 17.98 -20.96 -7.56
CA LEU A 982 17.41 -21.54 -6.33
C LEU A 982 18.34 -21.41 -5.13
N HIS A 983 19.48 -20.73 -5.26
CA HIS A 983 20.45 -20.55 -4.19
C HIS A 983 20.99 -21.87 -3.61
N LEU A 984 21.10 -22.89 -4.46
CA LEU A 984 21.59 -24.22 -4.15
C LEU A 984 23.08 -24.34 -4.42
N THR A 985 23.75 -25.26 -3.71
CA THR A 985 25.14 -25.64 -4.00
C THR A 985 25.21 -26.43 -5.32
N ASP A 986 26.37 -26.43 -5.97
CA ASP A 986 26.60 -27.23 -7.18
C ASP A 986 26.43 -28.75 -6.97
N THR A 987 26.43 -29.18 -5.72
CA THR A 987 26.22 -30.57 -5.29
C THR A 987 24.76 -30.92 -4.97
N ALA A 988 23.83 -29.96 -5.11
CA ALA A 988 22.43 -30.16 -4.75
C ALA A 988 21.74 -31.22 -5.63
N THR A 989 20.90 -32.03 -5.01
CA THR A 989 20.14 -33.10 -5.68
C THR A 989 18.83 -32.58 -6.28
N GLY A 990 18.20 -33.39 -7.14
CA GLY A 990 16.86 -33.07 -7.66
C GLY A 990 15.79 -32.93 -6.56
N ASN A 991 15.97 -33.60 -5.42
CA ASN A 991 15.05 -33.48 -4.28
C ASN A 991 15.17 -32.10 -3.59
N ASP A 992 16.40 -31.56 -3.52
CA ASP A 992 16.64 -30.23 -2.95
C ASP A 992 15.95 -29.16 -3.80
N GLN A 993 16.02 -29.29 -5.13
CA GLN A 993 15.34 -28.37 -6.05
C GLN A 993 13.82 -28.35 -5.86
N VAL A 994 13.19 -29.53 -5.82
CA VAL A 994 11.74 -29.64 -5.61
C VAL A 994 11.33 -29.04 -4.25
N TYR A 995 12.13 -29.28 -3.21
CA TYR A 995 11.90 -28.70 -1.89
C TYR A 995 11.95 -27.17 -1.91
N TRP A 996 12.98 -26.59 -2.52
CA TRP A 996 13.13 -25.13 -2.58
C TRP A 996 12.11 -24.45 -3.48
N GLN A 997 11.76 -25.04 -4.63
CA GLN A 997 10.65 -24.53 -5.46
C GLN A 997 9.35 -24.45 -4.67
N LYS A 998 9.04 -25.49 -3.89
CA LYS A 998 7.87 -25.50 -3.01
C LYS A 998 7.95 -24.40 -1.95
N GLN A 999 9.11 -24.21 -1.31
CA GLN A 999 9.32 -23.14 -0.32
C GLN A 999 9.16 -21.73 -0.93
N CYS A 1000 9.72 -21.50 -2.12
CA CYS A 1000 9.56 -20.25 -2.86
C CYS A 1000 8.09 -19.95 -3.17
N LEU A 1001 7.35 -20.97 -3.64
CA LEU A 1001 5.93 -20.85 -3.96
C LEU A 1001 5.06 -20.59 -2.71
N GLU A 1002 5.31 -21.31 -1.61
CA GLU A 1002 4.64 -21.09 -0.31
C GLU A 1002 4.92 -19.69 0.25
N THR A 1003 6.17 -19.23 0.14
CA THR A 1003 6.57 -17.89 0.56
C THR A 1003 5.90 -16.83 -0.29
N ALA A 1004 5.89 -17.00 -1.62
CA ALA A 1004 5.21 -16.11 -2.55
C ALA A 1004 3.71 -16.01 -2.27
N ALA A 1005 3.02 -17.16 -2.11
CA ALA A 1005 1.60 -17.20 -1.79
C ALA A 1005 1.27 -16.44 -0.50
N LYS A 1006 2.12 -16.60 0.53
CA LYS A 1006 1.97 -15.87 1.80
C LYS A 1006 2.21 -14.37 1.65
N THR A 1007 3.27 -13.96 0.96
CA THR A 1007 3.64 -12.55 0.75
C THR A 1007 2.58 -11.81 -0.05
N LEU A 1008 2.09 -12.44 -1.14
CA LEU A 1008 1.11 -11.86 -2.05
C LEU A 1008 -0.33 -12.05 -1.56
N ARG A 1009 -0.55 -12.88 -0.53
CA ARG A 1009 -1.87 -13.27 -0.01
C ARG A 1009 -2.78 -13.89 -1.07
N VAL A 1010 -2.21 -14.76 -1.89
CA VAL A 1010 -2.91 -15.49 -2.96
C VAL A 1010 -2.82 -17.01 -2.76
N ASP A 1011 -3.67 -17.76 -3.44
CA ASP A 1011 -3.64 -19.23 -3.41
C ASP A 1011 -2.40 -19.77 -4.15
N LEU A 1012 -1.77 -20.82 -3.61
CA LEU A 1012 -0.67 -21.55 -4.24
C LEU A 1012 -1.01 -21.99 -5.67
N ARG A 1013 -2.23 -22.52 -5.89
CA ARG A 1013 -2.70 -22.99 -7.20
C ARG A 1013 -2.80 -21.86 -8.21
N PHE A 1014 -3.11 -20.64 -7.77
CA PHE A 1014 -3.14 -19.48 -8.64
C PHE A 1014 -1.75 -19.18 -9.19
N LEU A 1015 -0.72 -19.24 -8.34
CA LEU A 1015 0.69 -19.05 -8.75
C LEU A 1015 1.16 -20.15 -9.71
N GLU A 1016 0.84 -21.41 -9.43
CA GLU A 1016 1.19 -22.56 -10.30
C GLU A 1016 0.51 -22.49 -11.67
N ASN A 1017 -0.79 -22.17 -11.69
CA ASN A 1017 -1.55 -22.01 -12.93
C ASN A 1017 -1.02 -20.83 -13.74
N THR A 1018 -0.63 -19.73 -13.07
CA THR A 1018 -0.03 -18.57 -13.73
C THR A 1018 1.30 -18.93 -14.37
N ALA A 1019 2.21 -19.58 -13.63
CA ALA A 1019 3.49 -20.06 -14.18
C ALA A 1019 3.32 -21.03 -15.35
N SER A 1020 2.34 -21.93 -15.27
CA SER A 1020 2.02 -22.87 -16.35
C SER A 1020 1.47 -22.17 -17.60
N THR A 1021 0.62 -21.15 -17.42
CA THR A 1021 0.10 -20.32 -18.53
C THR A 1021 1.23 -19.56 -19.20
N ILE A 1022 2.14 -18.95 -18.43
CA ILE A 1022 3.32 -18.25 -18.94
C ILE A 1022 4.16 -19.17 -19.81
N LEU A 1023 4.50 -20.36 -19.30
CA LEU A 1023 5.30 -21.31 -20.05
C LEU A 1023 4.63 -21.71 -21.38
N LYS A 1024 3.32 -21.99 -21.36
CA LYS A 1024 2.56 -22.34 -22.56
C LYS A 1024 2.55 -21.19 -23.58
N GLU A 1025 2.34 -19.95 -23.15
CA GLU A 1025 2.35 -18.78 -24.03
C GLU A 1025 3.73 -18.53 -24.63
N LEU A 1026 4.80 -18.57 -23.81
CA LEU A 1026 6.19 -18.45 -24.28
C LEU A 1026 6.56 -19.55 -25.28
N GLN A 1027 6.13 -20.80 -25.06
CA GLN A 1027 6.41 -21.92 -25.97
C GLN A 1027 5.59 -21.89 -27.27
N SER A 1028 4.37 -21.34 -27.25
CA SER A 1028 3.46 -21.41 -28.39
C SER A 1028 3.49 -20.18 -29.30
N VAL A 1029 3.60 -18.98 -28.72
CA VAL A 1029 3.47 -17.72 -29.47
C VAL A 1029 4.71 -16.82 -29.36
N GLY A 1030 5.63 -17.14 -28.45
CA GLY A 1030 6.84 -16.34 -28.20
C GLY A 1030 6.56 -14.98 -27.54
N HIS A 1031 5.31 -14.71 -27.12
CA HIS A 1031 4.90 -13.52 -26.40
C HIS A 1031 3.75 -13.84 -25.44
N LEU A 1032 3.57 -13.01 -24.42
CA LEU A 1032 2.55 -13.17 -23.40
C LEU A 1032 1.30 -12.34 -23.72
N ALA A 1033 0.12 -12.85 -23.39
CA ALA A 1033 -1.13 -12.13 -23.55
C ALA A 1033 -1.29 -11.00 -22.52
N ASP A 1034 -1.94 -9.88 -22.87
CA ASP A 1034 -2.06 -8.69 -22.00
C ASP A 1034 -2.64 -8.99 -20.60
N ASN A 1035 -3.59 -9.91 -20.50
CA ASN A 1035 -4.16 -10.33 -19.22
C ASN A 1035 -3.17 -11.14 -18.35
N THR A 1036 -2.35 -11.97 -18.99
CA THR A 1036 -1.28 -12.73 -18.35
C THR A 1036 -0.20 -11.77 -17.86
N LEU A 1037 0.15 -10.78 -18.69
CA LEU A 1037 1.06 -9.68 -18.37
C LEU A 1037 0.60 -8.90 -17.12
N ALA A 1038 -0.62 -8.39 -17.08
CA ALA A 1038 -1.08 -7.58 -15.93
C ALA A 1038 -0.94 -8.30 -14.58
N ASN A 1039 -1.15 -9.62 -14.55
CA ASN A 1039 -0.96 -10.41 -13.33
C ASN A 1039 0.52 -10.59 -12.99
N ILE A 1040 1.37 -10.80 -13.98
CA ILE A 1040 2.80 -11.05 -13.81
C ILE A 1040 3.52 -9.88 -13.12
N ASP A 1041 3.19 -8.63 -13.45
CA ASP A 1041 3.89 -7.46 -12.90
C ASP A 1041 3.79 -7.40 -11.37
N SER A 1042 2.58 -7.56 -10.87
CA SER A 1042 2.34 -7.60 -9.43
C SER A 1042 3.02 -8.81 -8.78
N LEU A 1043 3.06 -9.96 -9.46
CA LEU A 1043 3.60 -11.20 -8.92
C LEU A 1043 5.14 -11.24 -8.87
N ILE A 1044 5.82 -10.79 -9.92
CA ILE A 1044 7.29 -10.79 -10.01
C ILE A 1044 7.92 -9.78 -9.05
N SER A 1045 7.15 -8.80 -8.57
CA SER A 1045 7.59 -7.94 -7.45
C SER A 1045 7.93 -8.75 -6.18
N ALA A 1046 7.32 -9.93 -5.99
CA ALA A 1046 7.72 -10.85 -4.94
C ALA A 1046 8.92 -11.70 -5.38
N ALA A 1047 10.08 -11.47 -4.78
CA ALA A 1047 11.32 -12.18 -5.08
C ALA A 1047 11.13 -13.71 -5.08
N ALA A 1048 10.44 -14.26 -4.09
CA ALA A 1048 10.19 -15.70 -4.01
C ALA A 1048 9.40 -16.26 -5.21
N PHE A 1049 8.45 -15.50 -5.77
CA PHE A 1049 7.73 -15.93 -6.97
C PHE A 1049 8.62 -15.83 -8.21
N ARG A 1050 9.44 -14.78 -8.30
CA ARG A 1050 10.40 -14.60 -9.39
C ARG A 1050 11.40 -15.77 -9.46
N ASP A 1051 11.95 -16.19 -8.32
CA ASP A 1051 12.90 -17.30 -8.24
C ASP A 1051 12.22 -18.66 -8.56
N TYR A 1052 10.99 -18.84 -8.07
CA TYR A 1052 10.15 -19.99 -8.44
C TYR A 1052 9.90 -20.03 -9.96
N LEU A 1053 9.44 -18.93 -10.55
CA LEU A 1053 9.11 -18.85 -11.96
C LEU A 1053 10.35 -19.09 -12.82
N ALA A 1054 11.49 -18.48 -12.48
CA ALA A 1054 12.75 -18.66 -13.17
C ALA A 1054 13.21 -20.12 -13.17
N SER A 1055 13.22 -20.78 -12.01
CA SER A 1055 13.60 -22.19 -11.91
C SER A 1055 12.63 -23.11 -12.67
N PHE A 1056 11.32 -22.82 -12.62
CA PHE A 1056 10.29 -23.54 -13.36
C PHE A 1056 10.49 -23.43 -14.87
N LEU A 1057 10.78 -22.22 -15.37
CA LEU A 1057 11.07 -21.97 -16.77
C LEU A 1057 12.36 -22.67 -17.22
N LEU A 1058 13.45 -22.60 -16.46
CA LEU A 1058 14.72 -23.27 -16.79
C LEU A 1058 14.58 -24.80 -16.83
N LEU A 1059 13.85 -25.40 -15.89
CA LEU A 1059 13.59 -26.85 -15.90
C LEU A 1059 12.85 -27.28 -17.18
N SER A 1060 11.96 -26.44 -17.70
CA SER A 1060 11.22 -26.75 -18.92
C SER A 1060 12.14 -26.92 -20.14
N ILE A 1061 13.25 -26.17 -20.21
CA ILE A 1061 14.25 -26.25 -21.28
C ILE A 1061 14.89 -27.64 -21.33
N THR A 1062 15.20 -28.21 -20.16
CA THR A 1062 15.82 -29.55 -20.07
C THR A 1062 14.85 -30.68 -20.44
N ARG A 1063 13.54 -30.50 -20.19
CA ARG A 1063 12.51 -31.52 -20.43
C ARG A 1063 12.07 -31.63 -21.88
N THR A 1064 12.06 -30.52 -22.62
CA THR A 1064 11.70 -30.51 -24.05
C THR A 1064 12.76 -31.19 -24.93
N SER A 1065 14.02 -31.20 -24.51
CA SER A 1065 15.13 -31.83 -25.24
C SER A 1065 15.11 -33.37 -25.22
N THR A 1066 14.46 -33.98 -24.21
CA THR A 1066 14.41 -35.45 -24.06
C THR A 1066 13.38 -36.18 -24.95
N VAL A 1067 12.58 -35.46 -25.74
CA VAL A 1067 11.47 -36.04 -26.52
C VAL A 1067 11.52 -35.61 -28.00
N ALA A 1068 12.35 -36.29 -28.83
CA ALA A 1068 12.14 -36.70 -30.26
C ALA A 1068 13.42 -36.68 -31.14
N PRO A 1069 13.55 -37.53 -32.21
CA PRO A 1069 13.02 -38.88 -32.40
C PRO A 1069 14.13 -39.90 -32.82
N ASN A 1070 14.23 -41.01 -32.11
CA ASN A 1070 14.81 -42.25 -32.65
C ASN A 1070 13.65 -43.13 -33.11
N THR A 1071 13.28 -43.01 -34.38
CA THR A 1071 12.38 -43.98 -35.05
C THR A 1071 12.85 -44.18 -36.48
N GLN A 1072 13.95 -44.92 -36.63
CA GLN A 1072 14.08 -45.82 -37.77
C GLN A 1072 13.50 -47.17 -37.36
N GLN A 1073 12.53 -47.61 -38.16
CA GLN A 1073 11.98 -48.95 -38.33
C GLN A 1073 12.56 -50.07 -37.45
N THR A 1074 11.70 -50.68 -36.63
CA THR A 1074 11.41 -52.11 -36.73
C THR A 1074 10.05 -52.41 -36.10
N SER A 1075 9.23 -53.09 -36.88
CA SER A 1075 7.95 -53.66 -36.50
C SER A 1075 8.09 -54.64 -35.35
N ASN A 1076 7.29 -54.47 -34.29
CA ASN A 1076 6.37 -55.51 -33.81
C ASN A 1076 5.47 -54.97 -32.69
N ALA A 1077 4.20 -55.31 -32.80
CA ALA A 1077 3.14 -54.93 -31.87
C ALA A 1077 3.24 -55.74 -30.57
N SER A 1078 3.05 -55.08 -29.43
CA SER A 1078 2.14 -55.54 -28.38
C SER A 1078 1.82 -54.41 -27.41
N SER A 1079 0.56 -54.44 -26.98
CA SER A 1079 -0.19 -53.50 -26.15
C SER A 1079 0.36 -53.31 -24.74
N SER A 1080 0.31 -52.07 -24.22
CA SER A 1080 -0.49 -51.67 -23.04
C SER A 1080 0.07 -50.39 -22.40
N SER A 1081 -0.75 -49.34 -22.26
CA SER A 1081 -0.98 -48.57 -21.03
C SER A 1081 -1.59 -47.20 -21.36
N GLY A 1082 -2.56 -46.78 -20.56
CA GLY A 1082 -3.54 -45.76 -20.89
C GLY A 1082 -3.03 -44.32 -21.01
N MET A 1083 -3.65 -43.60 -21.93
CA MET A 1083 -3.63 -42.13 -21.99
C MET A 1083 -4.77 -41.59 -21.12
N SER A 1084 -4.47 -40.55 -20.34
CA SER A 1084 -5.41 -39.82 -19.49
C SER A 1084 -6.44 -39.03 -20.30
N ASP A 1085 -7.66 -38.91 -19.78
CA ASP A 1085 -8.87 -38.26 -20.31
C ASP A 1085 -8.77 -36.75 -20.66
N ALA A 1086 -7.58 -36.17 -20.81
CA ALA A 1086 -7.38 -34.76 -21.13
C ALA A 1086 -7.12 -34.45 -22.62
N GLU A 1087 -7.07 -35.46 -23.50
CA GLU A 1087 -6.78 -35.28 -24.94
C GLU A 1087 -7.96 -35.65 -25.88
N LEU A 1088 -9.19 -35.21 -25.58
CA LEU A 1088 -10.30 -35.27 -26.53
C LEU A 1088 -10.52 -33.92 -27.23
N LEU A 1089 -9.70 -33.67 -28.26
CA LEU A 1089 -9.70 -32.44 -29.08
C LEU A 1089 -10.85 -32.39 -30.10
N LYS A 1090 -11.56 -31.26 -30.17
CA LYS A 1090 -12.28 -30.82 -31.38
C LYS A 1090 -11.25 -30.37 -32.42
N LYS A 1091 -10.94 -31.21 -33.40
CA LYS A 1091 -10.08 -30.85 -34.54
C LYS A 1091 -10.92 -30.39 -35.73
N PHE A 1092 -10.64 -29.18 -36.22
CA PHE A 1092 -11.01 -28.73 -37.56
C PHE A 1092 -9.83 -28.98 -38.49
N VAL A 1093 -10.06 -29.65 -39.60
CA VAL A 1093 -9.03 -29.84 -40.63
C VAL A 1093 -9.58 -29.32 -41.95
N PHE A 1094 -8.94 -28.29 -42.48
CA PHE A 1094 -9.21 -27.80 -43.82
C PHE A 1094 -8.30 -28.55 -44.80
N LYS A 1095 -8.87 -29.31 -45.73
CA LYS A 1095 -8.10 -30.00 -46.76
C LYS A 1095 -8.03 -29.14 -48.01
N GLU A 1096 -6.93 -28.41 -48.18
CA GLU A 1096 -6.70 -27.52 -49.32
C GLU A 1096 -6.87 -28.21 -50.67
N SER A 1097 -6.54 -29.51 -50.78
CA SER A 1097 -6.66 -30.25 -52.03
C SER A 1097 -8.10 -30.55 -52.49
N THR A 1098 -9.12 -30.28 -51.65
CA THR A 1098 -10.53 -30.58 -51.98
C THR A 1098 -11.50 -29.44 -51.68
N GLY A 1099 -11.04 -28.35 -51.04
CA GLY A 1099 -11.88 -27.21 -50.63
C GLY A 1099 -12.94 -27.53 -49.58
N LEU A 1100 -12.88 -28.71 -48.93
CA LEU A 1100 -13.86 -29.18 -47.96
C LEU A 1100 -13.35 -28.96 -46.52
N LEU A 1101 -14.23 -28.44 -45.66
CA LEU A 1101 -14.02 -28.35 -44.23
C LEU A 1101 -14.57 -29.62 -43.57
N VAL A 1102 -13.70 -30.39 -42.91
CA VAL A 1102 -14.09 -31.65 -42.25
C VAL A 1102 -14.13 -31.44 -40.73
N VAL A 1103 -15.26 -31.76 -40.12
CA VAL A 1103 -15.48 -31.65 -38.67
C VAL A 1103 -15.60 -33.05 -38.08
N TYR A 1104 -14.79 -33.33 -37.05
CA TYR A 1104 -14.85 -34.57 -36.27
C TYR A 1104 -15.48 -34.27 -34.91
N TYR A 1105 -16.49 -35.07 -34.52
CA TYR A 1105 -17.17 -34.92 -33.23
C TYR A 1105 -17.21 -36.27 -32.51
N ALA A 1106 -16.75 -36.29 -31.25
CA ALA A 1106 -16.90 -37.40 -30.33
C ALA A 1106 -17.72 -36.90 -29.13
N GLY A 1107 -18.77 -37.63 -28.74
CA GLY A 1107 -19.59 -37.27 -27.59
C GLY A 1107 -20.29 -38.48 -26.99
N ASP A 1108 -20.26 -38.58 -25.65
CA ASP A 1108 -20.69 -39.75 -24.87
C ASP A 1108 -22.20 -40.03 -24.83
N LYS A 1109 -23.02 -39.26 -25.55
CA LYS A 1109 -24.49 -39.40 -25.53
C LYS A 1109 -25.07 -40.36 -26.57
N PHE A 1110 -24.24 -41.13 -27.28
CA PHE A 1110 -24.68 -42.14 -28.25
C PHE A 1110 -24.27 -43.56 -27.86
N GLY A 1111 -24.59 -44.00 -26.63
CA GLY A 1111 -24.77 -45.41 -26.26
C GLY A 1111 -23.62 -46.42 -26.49
N SER A 1112 -22.43 -46.00 -26.91
CA SER A 1112 -21.23 -46.85 -27.04
C SER A 1112 -19.96 -45.98 -27.07
N PRO A 1113 -18.95 -46.22 -26.22
CA PRO A 1113 -17.69 -45.46 -26.28
C PRO A 1113 -16.95 -45.76 -27.59
N GLY A 1114 -16.49 -44.72 -28.29
CA GLY A 1114 -15.54 -44.87 -29.41
C GLY A 1114 -16.04 -44.59 -30.84
N LYS A 1115 -17.26 -44.06 -31.06
CA LYS A 1115 -17.69 -43.65 -32.42
C LYS A 1115 -17.49 -42.15 -32.66
N THR A 1116 -16.52 -41.82 -33.52
CA THR A 1116 -16.27 -40.46 -34.01
C THR A 1116 -17.14 -40.19 -35.24
N LEU A 1117 -17.93 -39.13 -35.20
CA LEU A 1117 -18.77 -38.71 -36.32
C LEU A 1117 -17.97 -37.75 -37.21
N ARG A 1118 -17.69 -38.15 -38.45
CA ARG A 1118 -17.04 -37.33 -39.49
C ARG A 1118 -18.11 -36.74 -40.39
N LYS A 1119 -18.11 -35.41 -40.55
CA LYS A 1119 -18.98 -34.75 -41.52
C LYS A 1119 -18.22 -33.67 -42.29
N GLU A 1120 -18.41 -33.65 -43.60
CA GLU A 1120 -17.71 -32.76 -44.52
C GLU A 1120 -18.66 -31.68 -45.02
N PHE A 1121 -18.16 -30.45 -45.09
CA PHE A 1121 -18.93 -29.28 -45.50
C PHE A 1121 -18.21 -28.57 -46.64
N ARG A 1122 -18.95 -28.25 -47.70
CA ARG A 1122 -18.45 -27.47 -48.84
C ARG A 1122 -18.35 -25.98 -48.53
N GLN A 1123 -19.15 -25.48 -47.59
CA GLN A 1123 -19.09 -24.08 -47.16
C GLN A 1123 -18.97 -23.96 -45.63
N PRO A 1124 -18.14 -23.05 -45.10
CA PRO A 1124 -17.92 -22.88 -43.65
C PRO A 1124 -19.22 -22.59 -42.86
N GLN A 1125 -20.15 -21.84 -43.45
CA GLN A 1125 -21.44 -21.49 -42.81
C GLN A 1125 -22.33 -22.71 -42.50
N ASP A 1126 -22.24 -23.78 -43.30
CA ASP A 1126 -23.00 -25.01 -43.06
C ASP A 1126 -22.43 -25.81 -41.88
N ALA A 1127 -21.11 -25.81 -41.73
CA ALA A 1127 -20.43 -26.41 -40.58
C ALA A 1127 -20.80 -25.70 -39.28
N VAL A 1128 -20.83 -24.36 -39.29
CA VAL A 1128 -21.24 -23.54 -38.14
C VAL A 1128 -22.71 -23.82 -37.78
N SER A 1129 -23.58 -23.91 -38.79
CA SER A 1129 -25.00 -24.23 -38.61
C SER A 1129 -25.24 -25.64 -38.07
N PHE A 1130 -24.42 -26.61 -38.49
CA PHE A 1130 -24.43 -27.98 -37.96
C PHE A 1130 -23.96 -28.03 -36.50
N ILE A 1131 -22.89 -27.33 -36.15
CA ILE A 1131 -22.37 -27.26 -34.78
C ILE A 1131 -23.37 -26.58 -33.84
N ARG A 1132 -24.04 -25.51 -34.28
CA ARG A 1132 -25.12 -24.88 -33.49
C ARG A 1132 -26.28 -25.83 -33.24
N ARG A 1133 -26.67 -26.64 -34.23
CA ARG A 1133 -27.73 -27.66 -34.06
C ARG A 1133 -27.31 -28.78 -33.10
N VAL A 1134 -26.08 -29.29 -33.21
CA VAL A 1134 -25.57 -30.32 -32.29
C VAL A 1134 -25.39 -29.76 -30.87
N GLY A 1135 -24.92 -28.51 -30.74
CA GLY A 1135 -24.79 -27.82 -29.45
C GLY A 1135 -26.12 -27.49 -28.78
N ALA A 1136 -27.16 -27.17 -29.56
CA ALA A 1136 -28.52 -26.94 -29.06
C ALA A 1136 -29.18 -28.25 -28.57
N ALA A 1137 -28.96 -29.38 -29.26
CA ALA A 1137 -29.46 -30.69 -28.82
C ALA A 1137 -28.79 -31.21 -27.52
N VAL A 1138 -27.64 -30.66 -27.14
CA VAL A 1138 -26.93 -31.01 -25.88
C VAL A 1138 -27.36 -30.12 -24.71
N ARG A 1139 -28.04 -28.99 -24.98
CA ARG A 1139 -28.56 -28.04 -23.99
C ARG A 1139 -30.10 -28.04 -23.96
N GLU A 1140 -30.70 -29.16 -23.59
CA GLU A 1140 -32.04 -29.15 -22.97
C GLU A 1140 -31.99 -29.96 -21.66
N PRO A 1141 -32.48 -29.41 -20.53
CA PRO A 1141 -32.59 -30.15 -19.28
C PRO A 1141 -33.84 -31.05 -19.33
N THR A 1142 -33.66 -32.28 -18.84
CA THR A 1142 -34.70 -33.29 -18.65
C THR A 1142 -35.86 -32.74 -17.82
N ILE A 1143 -36.99 -32.41 -18.46
CA ILE A 1143 -38.25 -32.16 -17.79
C ILE A 1143 -38.85 -33.51 -17.40
N ARG A 1144 -39.16 -33.68 -16.11
CA ARG A 1144 -39.93 -34.80 -15.56
C ARG A 1144 -41.29 -34.86 -16.25
N MET A 1145 -41.59 -36.00 -16.86
CA MET A 1145 -42.96 -36.37 -17.19
C MET A 1145 -43.77 -36.49 -15.90
N ASN A 1146 -44.81 -35.66 -15.76
CA ASN A 1146 -46.04 -36.06 -15.11
C ASN A 1146 -47.19 -35.75 -16.07
N THR A 1147 -48.11 -36.70 -16.10
CA THR A 1147 -49.30 -36.89 -16.92
C THR A 1147 -50.26 -35.71 -16.89
N ASP A 1148 -50.60 -35.13 -18.06
CA ASP A 1148 -51.96 -35.13 -18.65
C ASP A 1148 -52.16 -34.02 -19.70
N GLY A 1149 -52.83 -34.40 -20.80
CA GLY A 1149 -53.93 -33.59 -21.34
C GLY A 1149 -53.66 -32.33 -22.19
N THR A 1150 -53.72 -32.52 -23.51
CA THR A 1150 -54.40 -31.64 -24.49
C THR A 1150 -53.78 -30.31 -24.99
N LYS A 1151 -53.25 -30.40 -26.22
CA LYS A 1151 -53.47 -29.55 -27.42
C LYS A 1151 -53.95 -28.09 -27.24
N LYS A 1152 -53.20 -27.11 -27.79
CA LYS A 1152 -53.53 -26.38 -29.05
C LYS A 1152 -52.51 -25.30 -29.42
N ARG A 1153 -52.32 -25.17 -30.75
CA ARG A 1153 -51.59 -24.15 -31.54
C ARG A 1153 -52.14 -22.72 -31.32
N ALA A 1154 -51.29 -21.69 -31.42
CA ALA A 1154 -51.34 -20.68 -32.51
C ALA A 1154 -50.38 -19.47 -32.33
N TYR A 1155 -49.57 -19.25 -33.37
CA TYR A 1155 -49.21 -17.99 -34.05
C TYR A 1155 -48.51 -16.78 -33.37
N ARG A 1156 -47.34 -16.43 -33.95
CA ARG A 1156 -46.82 -15.10 -34.43
C ARG A 1156 -47.03 -13.87 -33.50
N LYS A 1157 -46.03 -13.03 -33.20
CA LYS A 1157 -45.19 -12.26 -34.15
C LYS A 1157 -44.15 -11.44 -33.33
N ASN A 1158 -42.93 -11.34 -33.86
CA ASN A 1158 -41.95 -10.25 -33.62
C ASN A 1158 -42.49 -8.91 -34.19
N PRO A 1159 -41.87 -7.71 -33.99
CA PRO A 1159 -40.54 -7.46 -33.40
C PRO A 1159 -40.40 -6.22 -32.46
N SER A 1160 -39.38 -6.26 -31.58
CA SER A 1160 -38.36 -5.21 -31.36
C SER A 1160 -37.31 -5.74 -30.39
#